data_AF-A0A504JH71-F1
#
_entry.id   AF-A0A504JH71-F1
#
_cell.length_a   1.000
_cell.length_b   1.000
_cell.length_c   1.000
_cell.angle_alpha   90.00
_cell.angle_beta   90.00
_cell.angle_gamma   90.00
#
_symmetry.space_group_name_H-M   'P 1'
#
loop_
_entity.id
_entity.type
_entity.pdbx_description
1 polymer ?
#
loop_
_entity_poly.entity_id
_entity_poly.type
_entity_poly.pdbx_seq_one_letter_code
_entity_poly.pdbx_strand_id
1 'polypeptide(L)'
;MMRFKNKISVVIIICLLSFNTYSQLYQYSKEGAQLSVDYDGKSTENPITGIGISCFCYFLGDLHNFNRAIGAQSNRDLWLASQENLLRIEIANRSGLPPNTFPTFLDAFKFSVQYESSNVAKSYRPRIWNRFITNNDFNDIEYRKTGYEKVSLEFVRENMQSLPHYQLFGDLKYKRHLLKDIKPENMDWLNNEIGELNGRHYEEASKLVGVRTFEKQLEKAQSNGIFKDYLIDRYVIFYNNLNYEDAVRYATQRMVADYSGNTPNDNSFGPNFSVEDFDYIDTFVPMTHAVDVPQQPLERLDDTPSDDALLYFAAYNHLGGHEVFRYLRKYPDIKNMLKRFFTEKEYVYHGYALAAAQRFLGSYASGNRTYKPNWFSFKSSKDLTAYTNFQNSENINRAFNVLVNSTKPTEFYWGGFHNVLHLMFNQDSVNRDFEGAVYRDVFSDNFLSIHENITNEQLANTFDVKPDSNPYFRTSPSIQLNFENNMGVHFFNRDLDIIELLKNPNFIDIVGNLSQSPSLSLEKIKLFSVSDKLKLSTLEKDWLIANKPTLDALDQYLMDSSNSVESIAFAREAYNTFRNNNGTVDFKDDIIIDNSVSSCMGDIISELQQKDNFGSINPDVSDPGANHIAQIILDMFDTDPTYSIRFYQNQLGTNSDGNERNGVTIKNGNNFDVTVDVDLVNDGTQLFIAKTIIHESMHAYLSYNNYYNTQDGASMVMGLQRLYQKYRENNPGSVGQLTQHGFMGQYVEALARSLAVWDFNKQPLEYYKKLSWGGLETSSAYQALSQSEKREIQNIIQNEREAKSAAKGDKCP
;
A
#
# COMPACT_ATOMS: atom_id res chain seq x y z
N MET A 1 -8.11 -33.66 19.80
CA MET A 1 -8.72 -32.96 20.96
C MET A 1 -10.23 -33.20 21.05
N MET A 2 -10.72 -34.44 20.83
CA MET A 2 -12.18 -34.72 20.78
C MET A 2 -12.55 -36.15 21.23
N ARG A 3 -11.85 -36.71 22.22
CA ARG A 3 -12.20 -37.99 22.87
C ARG A 3 -11.74 -38.00 24.33
N PHE A 4 -12.43 -37.28 25.22
CA PHE A 4 -12.16 -37.37 26.67
C PHE A 4 -13.38 -36.99 27.55
N LYS A 5 -14.59 -37.44 27.17
CA LYS A 5 -15.83 -37.14 27.92
C LYS A 5 -16.45 -38.31 28.72
N ASN A 6 -15.92 -39.54 28.66
CA ASN A 6 -16.57 -40.71 29.28
C ASN A 6 -15.72 -41.51 30.30
N LYS A 7 -14.88 -40.85 31.10
CA LYS A 7 -14.28 -41.47 32.32
C LYS A 7 -14.41 -40.56 33.55
N ILE A 8 -15.59 -39.95 33.72
CA ILE A 8 -15.99 -39.23 34.94
C ILE A 8 -16.74 -40.22 35.84
N SER A 9 -16.02 -41.12 36.50
CA SER A 9 -16.60 -41.94 37.59
C SER A 9 -15.62 -42.28 38.72
N VAL A 10 -14.36 -41.83 38.68
CA VAL A 10 -13.41 -42.07 39.78
C VAL A 10 -12.76 -40.78 40.32
N VAL A 11 -13.05 -39.61 39.74
CA VAL A 11 -12.64 -38.33 40.33
C VAL A 11 -13.79 -37.31 40.37
N ILE A 12 -14.91 -37.73 40.94
CA ILE A 12 -15.73 -36.79 41.71
C ILE A 12 -15.31 -37.05 43.14
N ILE A 13 -14.17 -36.48 43.58
CA ILE A 13 -13.77 -36.21 44.99
C ILE A 13 -13.31 -34.76 45.21
N ILE A 14 -12.98 -33.98 44.18
CA ILE A 14 -12.39 -32.65 44.40
C ILE A 14 -12.96 -31.67 43.37
N CYS A 15 -14.13 -31.10 43.65
CA CYS A 15 -14.63 -29.80 43.13
C CYS A 15 -16.09 -29.48 43.56
N LEU A 16 -16.44 -29.65 44.84
CA LEU A 16 -17.66 -29.03 45.41
C LEU A 16 -17.29 -28.14 46.60
N LEU A 17 -16.68 -26.99 46.28
CA LEU A 17 -16.67 -25.81 47.14
C LEU A 17 -17.33 -24.65 46.39
N SER A 18 -18.65 -24.75 46.26
CA SER A 18 -19.52 -23.60 46.09
C SER A 18 -20.40 -23.57 47.34
N PHE A 19 -20.27 -22.50 48.12
CA PHE A 19 -20.94 -22.29 49.39
C PHE A 19 -22.47 -22.30 49.23
N ASN A 20 -23.14 -22.91 50.22
CA ASN A 20 -24.59 -22.98 50.47
C ASN A 20 -25.39 -24.02 49.67
N THR A 21 -25.63 -25.19 50.28
CA THR A 21 -26.96 -25.63 50.80
C THR A 21 -26.89 -27.07 51.30
N TYR A 22 -27.69 -27.36 52.33
CA TYR A 22 -27.94 -28.70 52.84
C TYR A 22 -28.49 -29.61 51.72
N SER A 23 -27.88 -30.77 51.50
CA SER A 23 -28.53 -31.88 50.81
C SER A 23 -28.00 -33.22 51.33
N GLN A 24 -28.90 -34.00 51.94
CA GLN A 24 -28.76 -35.42 52.18
C GLN A 24 -28.63 -36.14 50.83
N LEU A 25 -27.68 -37.07 50.72
CA LEU A 25 -27.49 -37.89 49.52
C LEU A 25 -28.45 -39.09 49.55
N TYR A 26 -29.43 -39.11 48.64
CA TYR A 26 -30.03 -40.34 48.12
C TYR A 26 -29.36 -40.66 46.77
N GLN A 27 -28.97 -41.92 46.58
CA GLN A 27 -28.34 -42.42 45.36
C GLN A 27 -29.44 -42.96 44.42
N TYR A 28 -29.56 -42.41 43.21
CA TYR A 28 -30.39 -42.98 42.14
C TYR A 28 -29.49 -43.73 41.14
N SER A 29 -29.73 -45.03 40.97
CA SER A 29 -29.28 -45.78 39.79
C SER A 29 -30.25 -45.52 38.63
N LYS A 30 -29.76 -45.68 37.40
CA LYS A 30 -30.47 -45.32 36.16
C LYS A 30 -31.59 -46.29 35.76
N GLU A 31 -31.92 -47.25 36.62
CA GLU A 31 -32.99 -48.23 36.41
C GLU A 31 -33.74 -48.34 37.74
N GLY A 32 -34.94 -47.77 37.81
CA GLY A 32 -35.73 -47.62 39.03
C GLY A 32 -36.22 -48.92 39.65
N ALA A 33 -35.32 -49.69 40.26
CA ALA A 33 -35.62 -50.76 41.18
C ALA A 33 -34.62 -50.74 42.35
N GLN A 34 -35.15 -50.68 43.56
CA GLN A 34 -34.41 -50.89 44.81
C GLN A 34 -33.77 -52.28 44.78
N LEU A 35 -32.45 -52.35 44.63
CA LEU A 35 -31.64 -53.50 44.99
C LEU A 35 -30.48 -53.02 45.85
N SER A 36 -30.51 -53.42 47.12
CA SER A 36 -29.34 -53.51 47.98
C SER A 36 -28.23 -54.25 47.23
N VAL A 37 -27.00 -53.73 47.29
CA VAL A 37 -25.83 -54.49 46.86
C VAL A 37 -25.74 -55.70 47.77
N ASP A 38 -26.11 -56.86 47.22
CA ASP A 38 -25.89 -58.15 47.85
C ASP A 38 -24.39 -58.36 48.02
N TYR A 39 -24.03 -58.51 49.28
CA TYR A 39 -22.78 -59.08 49.74
C TYR A 39 -22.84 -60.56 49.35
N ASP A 40 -22.17 -60.95 48.27
CA ASP A 40 -22.20 -62.33 47.80
C ASP A 40 -21.41 -63.20 48.80
N GLY A 41 -22.15 -63.75 49.76
CA GLY A 41 -21.65 -64.55 50.87
C GLY A 41 -21.19 -65.91 50.40
N LYS A 42 -19.97 -65.99 49.84
CA LYS A 42 -19.19 -67.23 49.73
C LYS A 42 -17.68 -66.98 49.90
N SER A 43 -17.26 -66.53 51.06
CA SER A 43 -15.98 -66.94 51.63
C SER A 43 -16.09 -67.04 53.15
N THR A 44 -15.94 -68.26 53.64
CA THR A 44 -15.86 -68.56 55.07
C THR A 44 -14.42 -68.37 55.54
N GLU A 45 -13.95 -67.13 55.65
CA GLU A 45 -12.73 -66.80 56.41
C GLU A 45 -12.96 -65.55 57.28
N ASN A 46 -12.97 -65.80 58.59
CA ASN A 46 -12.72 -64.94 59.75
C ASN A 46 -13.08 -63.42 59.68
N PRO A 47 -14.07 -62.92 60.46
CA PRO A 47 -14.52 -61.52 60.41
C PRO A 47 -13.60 -60.48 61.10
N ILE A 48 -12.38 -60.85 61.53
CA ILE A 48 -11.47 -59.92 62.23
C ILE A 48 -10.53 -59.16 61.24
N THR A 49 -10.46 -59.57 59.98
CA THR A 49 -9.66 -58.90 58.92
C THR A 49 -10.51 -58.19 57.87
N GLY A 50 -11.82 -58.07 58.08
CA GLY A 50 -12.82 -57.73 57.05
C GLY A 50 -13.49 -56.37 57.18
N ILE A 51 -12.81 -55.31 57.65
CA ILE A 51 -13.20 -53.96 57.23
C ILE A 51 -12.63 -53.79 55.83
N GLY A 52 -13.50 -53.80 54.81
CA GLY A 52 -13.10 -53.50 53.45
C GLY A 52 -12.52 -52.08 53.38
N ILE A 53 -11.19 -51.97 53.34
CA ILE A 53 -10.43 -50.71 53.13
C ILE A 53 -10.47 -50.31 51.63
N SER A 54 -11.42 -50.84 50.86
CA SER A 54 -11.60 -50.56 49.43
C SER A 54 -12.47 -49.33 49.14
N CYS A 55 -12.92 -48.58 50.16
CA CYS A 55 -13.64 -47.32 49.98
C CYS A 55 -12.76 -46.14 50.43
N PHE A 56 -12.42 -45.25 49.49
CA PHE A 56 -11.94 -43.89 49.83
C PHE A 56 -13.06 -43.18 50.60
N CYS A 57 -12.88 -42.99 51.91
CA CYS A 57 -13.80 -42.18 52.71
C CYS A 57 -13.67 -40.71 52.30
N TYR A 58 -14.73 -40.22 51.66
CA TYR A 58 -15.01 -38.82 51.38
C TYR A 58 -15.19 -38.04 52.69
N PHE A 59 -14.11 -37.55 53.29
CA PHE A 59 -14.16 -36.59 54.40
C PHE A 59 -13.25 -35.40 54.07
N LEU A 60 -13.72 -34.50 53.20
CA LEU A 60 -13.17 -33.14 53.06
C LEU A 60 -13.85 -32.15 54.03
N GLY A 61 -14.35 -32.65 55.16
CA GLY A 61 -14.93 -31.87 56.23
C GLY A 61 -14.52 -32.45 57.58
N ASP A 62 -13.46 -31.90 58.15
CA ASP A 62 -12.97 -32.12 59.52
C ASP A 62 -11.95 -33.26 59.73
N LEU A 63 -10.68 -32.96 59.44
CA LEU A 63 -9.48 -33.74 59.81
C LEU A 63 -9.40 -34.07 61.31
N HIS A 64 -10.14 -33.38 62.18
CA HIS A 64 -10.26 -33.75 63.60
C HIS A 64 -10.88 -35.15 63.77
N ASN A 65 -11.88 -35.50 62.95
CA ASN A 65 -12.53 -36.82 63.00
C ASN A 65 -11.64 -37.93 62.43
N PHE A 66 -10.82 -37.61 61.43
CA PHE A 66 -9.78 -38.49 60.88
C PHE A 66 -8.72 -38.84 61.94
N ASN A 67 -8.18 -37.83 62.63
CA ASN A 67 -7.20 -38.01 63.70
C ASN A 67 -7.78 -38.82 64.88
N ARG A 68 -9.07 -38.68 65.20
CA ARG A 68 -9.75 -39.52 66.23
C ARG A 68 -9.91 -40.98 65.81
N ALA A 69 -10.17 -41.27 64.53
CA ALA A 69 -10.36 -42.63 64.04
C ALA A 69 -9.04 -43.43 64.01
N ILE A 70 -7.92 -42.77 63.72
CA ILE A 70 -6.57 -43.36 63.72
C ILE A 70 -6.01 -43.59 65.14
N GLY A 71 -6.54 -42.88 66.15
CA GLY A 71 -6.06 -42.95 67.54
C GLY A 71 -6.20 -44.31 68.26
N ALA A 72 -6.90 -45.30 67.67
CA ALA A 72 -6.95 -46.67 68.17
C ALA A 72 -5.71 -47.46 67.68
N GLN A 73 -4.65 -47.45 68.49
CA GLN A 73 -3.24 -47.76 68.16
C GLN A 73 -2.88 -49.12 67.50
N SER A 74 -3.77 -50.10 67.30
CA SER A 74 -3.36 -51.42 66.77
C SER A 74 -3.35 -51.56 65.25
N ASN A 75 -3.96 -50.64 64.48
CA ASN A 75 -4.12 -50.79 63.02
C ASN A 75 -3.60 -49.60 62.18
N ARG A 76 -2.92 -48.61 62.77
CA ARG A 76 -2.47 -47.39 62.07
C ARG A 76 -1.48 -47.68 60.94
N ASP A 77 -0.46 -48.49 61.20
CA ASP A 77 0.58 -48.80 60.20
C ASP A 77 0.02 -49.65 59.04
N LEU A 78 -0.87 -50.61 59.34
CA LEU A 78 -1.58 -51.40 58.33
C LEU A 78 -2.47 -50.53 57.45
N TRP A 79 -3.14 -49.53 58.06
CA TRP A 79 -3.97 -48.58 57.32
C TRP A 79 -3.12 -47.68 56.41
N LEU A 80 -2.02 -47.11 56.92
CA LEU A 80 -1.10 -46.28 56.13
C LEU A 80 -0.47 -47.07 54.96
N ALA A 81 -0.06 -48.32 55.19
CA ALA A 81 0.44 -49.21 54.14
C ALA A 81 -0.64 -49.51 53.08
N SER A 82 -1.91 -49.64 53.50
CA SER A 82 -3.03 -49.77 52.56
C SER A 82 -3.23 -48.48 51.75
N GLN A 83 -3.03 -47.29 52.32
CA GLN A 83 -3.11 -46.02 51.59
C GLN A 83 -2.00 -45.91 50.54
N GLU A 84 -0.75 -46.24 50.88
CA GLU A 84 0.36 -46.27 49.91
C GLU A 84 0.06 -47.21 48.74
N ASN A 85 -0.51 -48.40 49.00
CA ASN A 85 -0.89 -49.32 47.94
C ASN A 85 -2.01 -48.76 47.04
N LEU A 86 -3.00 -48.07 47.62
CA LEU A 86 -4.06 -47.41 46.85
C LEU A 86 -3.51 -46.26 46.00
N LEU A 87 -2.66 -45.40 46.56
CA LEU A 87 -2.01 -44.30 45.85
C LEU A 87 -1.13 -44.83 44.72
N ARG A 88 -0.36 -45.91 44.95
CA ARG A 88 0.45 -46.61 43.94
C ARG A 88 -0.40 -47.05 42.74
N ILE A 89 -1.53 -47.72 43.00
CA ILE A 89 -2.46 -48.19 41.97
C ILE A 89 -3.08 -47.00 41.22
N GLU A 90 -3.46 -45.94 41.94
CA GLU A 90 -4.06 -44.75 41.34
C GLU A 90 -3.09 -44.00 40.43
N ILE A 91 -1.82 -43.85 40.83
CA ILE A 91 -0.77 -43.28 39.97
C ILE A 91 -0.62 -44.11 38.69
N ALA A 92 -0.61 -45.45 38.80
CA ALA A 92 -0.53 -46.31 37.62
C ALA A 92 -1.74 -46.12 36.68
N ASN A 93 -2.95 -46.18 37.25
CA ASN A 93 -4.20 -46.02 36.49
C ASN A 93 -4.28 -44.68 35.75
N ARG A 94 -3.93 -43.57 36.42
CA ARG A 94 -3.92 -42.22 35.83
C ARG A 94 -2.93 -42.09 34.69
N SER A 95 -1.82 -42.81 34.78
CA SER A 95 -0.77 -42.83 33.77
C SER A 95 -1.08 -43.78 32.62
N GLY A 96 -2.24 -44.44 32.63
CA GLY A 96 -2.61 -45.47 31.65
C GLY A 96 -1.79 -46.76 31.77
N LEU A 97 -1.16 -47.00 32.93
CA LEU A 97 -0.33 -48.16 33.22
C LEU A 97 -1.13 -49.22 34.02
N PRO A 98 -0.82 -50.52 33.86
CA PRO A 98 -1.39 -51.57 34.71
C PRO A 98 -1.24 -51.30 36.23
N PRO A 99 -2.21 -51.67 37.09
CA PRO A 99 -2.15 -51.43 38.55
C PRO A 99 -0.91 -51.98 39.28
N ASN A 100 -0.22 -52.95 38.69
CA ASN A 100 0.99 -53.59 39.22
C ASN A 100 2.29 -53.11 38.55
N THR A 101 2.25 -52.03 37.76
CA THR A 101 3.44 -51.52 37.07
C THR A 101 4.55 -51.06 38.01
N PHE A 102 4.19 -50.45 39.14
CA PHE A 102 5.17 -49.99 40.12
C PHE A 102 5.39 -51.04 41.21
N PRO A 103 6.62 -51.56 41.40
CA PRO A 103 6.91 -52.56 42.44
C PRO A 103 6.67 -52.03 43.86
N THR A 104 6.99 -50.75 44.11
CA THR A 104 6.80 -50.08 45.40
C THR A 104 5.99 -48.79 45.24
N PHE A 105 5.47 -48.26 46.35
CA PHE A 105 4.85 -46.93 46.35
C PHE A 105 5.86 -45.84 45.98
N LEU A 106 7.11 -45.95 46.44
CA LEU A 106 8.15 -44.98 46.12
C LEU A 106 8.44 -44.90 44.61
N ASP A 107 8.37 -46.01 43.89
CA ASP A 107 8.49 -46.03 42.42
C ASP A 107 7.34 -45.27 41.74
N ALA A 108 6.11 -45.45 42.24
CA ALA A 108 4.96 -44.70 41.77
C ALA A 108 5.07 -43.22 42.12
N PHE A 109 5.51 -42.88 43.33
CA PHE A 109 5.70 -41.49 43.74
C PHE A 109 6.74 -40.78 42.87
N LYS A 110 7.90 -41.40 42.62
CA LYS A 110 8.93 -40.90 41.67
C LYS A 110 8.34 -40.64 40.28
N PHE A 111 7.51 -41.56 39.80
CA PHE A 111 6.82 -41.39 38.51
C PHE A 111 5.87 -40.19 38.53
N SER A 112 5.09 -40.01 39.60
CA SER A 112 4.11 -38.90 39.70
C SER A 112 4.78 -37.52 39.64
N VAL A 113 5.90 -37.34 40.33
CA VAL A 113 6.64 -36.05 40.33
C VAL A 113 7.51 -35.84 39.09
N GLN A 114 7.60 -36.82 38.19
CA GLN A 114 8.46 -36.75 37.00
C GLN A 114 8.01 -35.66 36.03
N TYR A 115 6.71 -35.49 35.84
CA TYR A 115 6.16 -34.51 34.90
C TYR A 115 6.50 -33.08 35.31
N GLU A 116 6.19 -32.76 36.57
CA GLU A 116 6.55 -31.48 37.17
C GLU A 116 8.06 -31.26 37.15
N SER A 117 8.85 -32.21 37.66
CA SER A 117 10.32 -32.12 37.67
C SER A 117 10.89 -31.90 36.27
N SER A 118 10.25 -32.45 35.24
CA SER A 118 10.63 -32.23 33.83
C SER A 118 10.34 -30.81 33.36
N ASN A 119 9.21 -30.23 33.75
CA ASN A 119 8.85 -28.85 33.42
C ASN A 119 9.75 -27.85 34.14
N VAL A 120 9.98 -28.09 35.43
CA VAL A 120 10.89 -27.30 36.27
C VAL A 120 12.31 -27.36 35.70
N ALA A 121 12.84 -28.55 35.40
CA ALA A 121 14.15 -28.72 34.77
C ALA A 121 14.30 -27.93 33.45
N LYS A 122 13.28 -27.90 32.59
CA LYS A 122 13.30 -27.11 31.35
C LYS A 122 13.43 -25.61 31.62
N SER A 123 12.79 -25.11 32.67
CA SER A 123 12.85 -23.68 33.05
C SER A 123 14.26 -23.24 33.50
N TYR A 124 15.09 -24.17 34.00
CA TYR A 124 16.46 -23.86 34.40
C TYR A 124 17.43 -23.69 33.25
N ARG A 125 17.18 -24.27 32.06
CA ARG A 125 18.11 -24.17 30.91
C ARG A 125 18.56 -22.72 30.62
N PRO A 126 17.65 -21.75 30.38
CA PRO A 126 18.07 -20.36 30.13
C PRO A 126 18.77 -19.72 31.34
N ARG A 127 18.41 -20.11 32.57
CA ARG A 127 19.02 -19.58 33.80
C ARG A 127 20.45 -20.09 34.00
N ILE A 128 20.68 -21.38 33.80
CA ILE A 128 22.00 -22.03 33.83
C ILE A 128 22.89 -21.43 32.74
N TRP A 129 22.37 -21.29 31.52
CA TRP A 129 23.08 -20.65 30.41
C TRP A 129 23.49 -19.22 30.74
N ASN A 130 22.56 -18.38 31.20
CA ASN A 130 22.85 -16.99 31.54
C ASN A 130 23.85 -16.88 32.69
N ARG A 131 23.75 -17.72 33.72
CA ARG A 131 24.73 -17.79 34.81
C ARG A 131 26.12 -18.13 34.29
N PHE A 132 26.22 -19.13 33.40
CA PHE A 132 27.49 -19.54 32.82
C PHE A 132 28.11 -18.42 31.97
N ILE A 133 27.34 -17.80 31.07
CA ILE A 133 27.82 -16.70 30.22
C ILE A 133 28.30 -15.52 31.08
N THR A 134 27.54 -15.15 32.11
CA THR A 134 27.91 -14.05 33.02
C THR A 134 29.22 -14.33 33.76
N ASN A 135 29.47 -15.57 34.16
CA ASN A 135 30.67 -15.95 34.89
C ASN A 135 31.91 -16.12 34.00
N ASN A 136 31.74 -16.38 32.70
CA ASN A 136 32.86 -16.61 31.77
C ASN A 136 33.34 -15.33 31.06
N ASP A 137 32.63 -14.21 31.24
CA ASP A 137 32.95 -12.91 30.63
C ASP A 137 33.25 -13.01 29.12
N PHE A 138 32.57 -13.94 28.43
CA PHE A 138 32.76 -14.14 27.00
C PHE A 138 32.01 -13.06 26.22
N ASN A 139 32.71 -12.40 25.32
CA ASN A 139 32.13 -11.38 24.47
C ASN A 139 32.32 -11.74 22.99
N ASP A 140 31.30 -12.34 22.36
CA ASP A 140 31.32 -12.71 20.92
C ASP A 140 31.61 -11.50 20.02
N ILE A 141 31.18 -10.30 20.41
CA ILE A 141 31.45 -9.07 19.68
C ILE A 141 32.95 -8.77 19.71
N GLU A 142 33.58 -8.84 20.87
CA GLU A 142 35.03 -8.61 21.01
C GLU A 142 35.86 -9.70 20.33
N TYR A 143 35.45 -10.98 20.44
CA TYR A 143 36.09 -12.10 19.74
C TYR A 143 36.17 -11.86 18.22
N ARG A 144 35.03 -11.51 17.61
CA ARG A 144 34.93 -11.27 16.17
C ARG A 144 35.65 -10.00 15.78
N LYS A 145 35.47 -8.91 16.55
CA LYS A 145 36.13 -7.63 16.30
C LYS A 145 37.64 -7.78 16.28
N THR A 146 38.23 -8.37 17.32
CA THR A 146 39.69 -8.57 17.42
C THR A 146 40.22 -9.50 16.32
N GLY A 147 39.46 -10.54 15.96
CA GLY A 147 39.79 -11.43 14.84
C GLY A 147 39.83 -10.71 13.49
N TYR A 148 38.79 -9.93 13.16
CA TYR A 148 38.76 -9.18 11.90
C TYR A 148 39.76 -8.02 11.86
N GLU A 149 40.02 -7.37 13.00
CA GLU A 149 41.11 -6.39 13.16
C GLU A 149 42.47 -7.03 12.86
N LYS A 150 42.76 -8.18 13.46
CA LYS A 150 44.00 -8.94 13.23
C LYS A 150 44.17 -9.27 11.75
N VAL A 151 43.20 -9.97 11.14
CA VAL A 151 43.29 -10.40 9.72
C VAL A 151 43.42 -9.20 8.78
N SER A 152 42.75 -8.08 9.09
CA SER A 152 42.87 -6.84 8.31
C SER A 152 44.27 -6.23 8.40
N LEU A 153 44.88 -6.20 9.59
CA LEU A 153 46.24 -5.68 9.77
C LEU A 153 47.30 -6.62 9.16
N GLU A 154 47.09 -7.94 9.23
CA GLU A 154 47.94 -8.93 8.57
C GLU A 154 47.89 -8.76 7.04
N PHE A 155 46.69 -8.54 6.48
CA PHE A 155 46.54 -8.21 5.06
C PHE A 155 47.31 -6.94 4.68
N VAL A 156 47.19 -5.86 5.47
CA VAL A 156 47.95 -4.61 5.24
C VAL A 156 49.45 -4.88 5.29
N ARG A 157 49.92 -5.66 6.27
CA ARG A 157 51.33 -6.04 6.44
C ARG A 157 51.87 -6.79 5.22
N GLU A 158 51.15 -7.82 4.76
CA GLU A 158 51.57 -8.70 3.66
C GLU A 158 51.61 -7.98 2.31
N ASN A 159 50.79 -6.95 2.16
CA ASN A 159 50.58 -6.26 0.90
C ASN A 159 51.18 -4.85 0.83
N MET A 160 51.88 -4.41 1.88
CA MET A 160 52.42 -3.06 2.00
C MET A 160 53.38 -2.67 0.85
N GLN A 161 54.03 -3.66 0.20
CA GLN A 161 54.96 -3.42 -0.90
C GLN A 161 54.34 -3.56 -2.30
N SER A 162 53.26 -4.34 -2.42
CA SER A 162 52.68 -4.76 -3.70
C SER A 162 51.38 -4.07 -4.04
N LEU A 163 50.62 -3.63 -3.02
CA LEU A 163 49.38 -2.92 -3.26
C LEU A 163 49.68 -1.46 -3.56
N PRO A 164 49.33 -0.99 -4.75
CA PRO A 164 49.20 0.44 -4.94
C PRO A 164 48.10 0.93 -3.99
N HIS A 165 48.35 2.06 -3.34
CA HIS A 165 47.56 2.63 -2.23
C HIS A 165 46.02 2.69 -2.43
N TYR A 166 45.51 2.44 -3.64
CA TYR A 166 44.12 2.50 -4.04
C TYR A 166 43.24 1.27 -3.74
N GLN A 167 43.78 0.11 -3.31
CA GLN A 167 42.95 -1.09 -3.10
C GLN A 167 42.45 -1.31 -1.66
N LEU A 168 42.96 -0.54 -0.69
CA LEU A 168 42.45 -0.56 0.69
C LEU A 168 41.23 0.37 0.78
N PHE A 169 40.26 0.07 1.66
CA PHE A 169 39.11 0.96 1.90
C PHE A 169 39.61 2.25 2.58
N GLY A 170 40.09 3.21 1.78
CA GLY A 170 41.17 4.13 2.17
C GLY A 170 41.08 4.72 3.58
N ASP A 171 39.92 5.21 3.98
CA ASP A 171 39.79 5.98 5.22
C ASP A 171 39.53 5.14 6.48
N LEU A 172 39.67 3.82 6.38
CA LEU A 172 39.70 2.96 7.54
C LEU A 172 40.87 3.31 8.44
N LYS A 173 40.55 3.58 9.71
CA LYS A 173 41.52 3.83 10.76
C LYS A 173 41.58 2.66 11.72
N TYR A 174 42.80 2.29 12.10
CA TYR A 174 43.05 1.50 13.30
C TYR A 174 43.82 2.38 14.28
N LYS A 175 43.25 2.55 15.49
CA LYS A 175 43.68 3.58 16.46
C LYS A 175 43.75 4.96 15.76
N ARG A 176 44.92 5.61 15.76
CA ARG A 176 45.14 6.93 15.13
C ARG A 176 45.69 6.86 13.70
N HIS A 177 45.94 5.67 13.18
CA HIS A 177 46.61 5.46 11.90
C HIS A 177 45.58 5.08 10.84
N LEU A 178 45.59 5.79 9.72
CA LEU A 178 44.88 5.38 8.52
C LEU A 178 45.61 4.16 7.95
N LEU A 179 44.89 3.06 7.68
CA LEU A 179 45.50 1.80 7.22
C LEU A 179 46.34 2.02 5.95
N LYS A 180 45.88 2.91 5.08
CA LYS A 180 46.55 3.29 3.83
C LYS A 180 47.86 4.05 4.01
N ASP A 181 48.04 4.72 5.15
CA ASP A 181 49.20 5.56 5.46
C ASP A 181 50.23 4.81 6.32
N ILE A 182 50.00 3.52 6.63
CA ILE A 182 50.97 2.67 7.33
C ILE A 182 52.08 2.34 6.33
N LYS A 183 53.28 2.83 6.62
CA LYS A 183 54.46 2.66 5.77
C LYS A 183 55.44 1.64 6.34
N PRO A 184 56.46 1.19 5.56
CA PRO A 184 57.47 0.26 6.05
C PRO A 184 58.18 0.71 7.34
N GLU A 185 58.36 2.00 7.56
CA GLU A 185 58.90 2.54 8.82
C GLU A 185 58.00 2.32 10.05
N ASN A 186 56.74 1.93 9.86
CA ASN A 186 55.78 1.61 10.93
C ASN A 186 55.67 0.10 11.21
N MET A 187 56.49 -0.75 10.59
CA MET A 187 56.38 -2.22 10.68
C MET A 187 56.51 -2.75 12.11
N ASP A 188 57.40 -2.19 12.93
CA ASP A 188 57.55 -2.63 14.33
C ASP A 188 56.27 -2.36 15.13
N TRP A 189 55.66 -1.18 14.94
CA TRP A 189 54.37 -0.86 15.53
C TRP A 189 53.27 -1.80 15.03
N LEU A 190 53.17 -2.02 13.72
CA LEU A 190 52.15 -2.90 13.13
C LEU A 190 52.27 -4.34 13.65
N ASN A 191 53.50 -4.87 13.72
CA ASN A 191 53.75 -6.22 14.26
C ASN A 191 53.40 -6.32 15.75
N ASN A 192 53.68 -5.28 16.55
CA ASN A 192 53.27 -5.24 17.95
C ASN A 192 51.74 -5.25 18.09
N GLU A 193 51.03 -4.43 17.30
CA GLU A 193 49.57 -4.38 17.30
C GLU A 193 48.93 -5.71 16.88
N ILE A 194 49.45 -6.35 15.83
CA ILE A 194 49.01 -7.69 15.42
C ILE A 194 49.25 -8.69 16.56
N GLY A 195 50.41 -8.62 17.24
CA GLY A 195 50.72 -9.47 18.38
C GLY A 195 49.73 -9.30 19.55
N GLU A 196 49.42 -8.06 19.92
CA GLU A 196 48.43 -7.73 20.95
C GLU A 196 47.03 -8.23 20.58
N LEU A 197 46.61 -8.03 19.32
CA LEU A 197 45.33 -8.52 18.81
C LEU A 197 45.28 -10.05 18.80
N ASN A 198 46.38 -10.72 18.45
CA ASN A 198 46.45 -12.18 18.47
C ASN A 198 46.26 -12.69 19.90
N GLY A 199 46.92 -12.09 20.89
CA GLY A 199 46.75 -12.42 22.30
C GLY A 199 45.30 -12.30 22.76
N ARG A 200 44.65 -11.16 22.49
CA ARG A 200 43.24 -10.93 22.81
C ARG A 200 42.31 -11.89 22.07
N HIS A 201 42.55 -12.12 20.79
CA HIS A 201 41.76 -13.03 19.97
C HIS A 201 41.84 -14.47 20.49
N TYR A 202 43.04 -14.95 20.85
CA TYR A 202 43.21 -16.29 21.42
C TYR A 202 42.54 -16.43 22.79
N GLU A 203 42.60 -15.40 23.63
CA GLU A 203 41.90 -15.38 24.92
C GLU A 203 40.39 -15.55 24.71
N GLU A 204 39.78 -14.73 23.84
CA GLU A 204 38.36 -14.81 23.53
C GLU A 204 37.99 -16.10 22.77
N ALA A 205 38.86 -16.62 21.92
CA ALA A 205 38.67 -17.92 21.25
C ALA A 205 38.58 -19.06 22.27
N SER A 206 39.46 -19.05 23.29
CA SER A 206 39.45 -20.03 24.37
C SER A 206 38.14 -19.96 25.17
N LYS A 207 37.67 -18.75 25.49
CA LYS A 207 36.37 -18.52 26.12
C LYS A 207 35.22 -19.06 25.26
N LEU A 208 35.22 -18.80 23.94
CA LEU A 208 34.21 -19.32 23.01
C LEU A 208 34.18 -20.85 22.96
N VAL A 209 35.33 -21.53 22.98
CA VAL A 209 35.39 -23.00 23.08
C VAL A 209 34.70 -23.47 24.35
N GLY A 210 34.99 -22.83 25.48
CA GLY A 210 34.33 -23.10 26.75
C GLY A 210 32.82 -22.95 26.66
N VAL A 211 32.35 -21.85 26.05
CA VAL A 211 30.92 -21.56 25.84
C VAL A 211 30.23 -22.60 24.96
N ARG A 212 30.78 -22.93 23.80
CA ARG A 212 30.20 -23.94 22.90
C ARG A 212 30.21 -25.34 23.50
N THR A 213 31.27 -25.67 24.23
CA THR A 213 31.38 -26.93 24.96
C THR A 213 30.29 -26.99 26.02
N PHE A 214 30.15 -25.95 26.85
CA PHE A 214 29.12 -25.88 27.88
C PHE A 214 27.70 -25.94 27.32
N GLU A 215 27.43 -25.31 26.16
CA GLU A 215 26.12 -25.40 25.50
C GLU A 215 25.78 -26.86 25.16
N LYS A 216 26.73 -27.61 24.60
CA LYS A 216 26.56 -29.04 24.26
C LYS A 216 26.43 -29.89 25.52
N GLN A 217 27.20 -29.58 26.55
CA GLN A 217 27.06 -30.22 27.87
C GLN A 217 25.66 -29.99 28.44
N LEU A 218 25.13 -28.76 28.35
CA LEU A 218 23.81 -28.38 28.85
C LEU A 218 22.70 -29.09 28.07
N GLU A 219 22.81 -29.14 26.75
CA GLU A 219 21.93 -29.92 25.88
C GLU A 219 21.90 -31.39 26.27
N LYS A 220 23.08 -31.99 26.44
CA LYS A 220 23.21 -33.41 26.78
C LYS A 220 22.79 -33.71 28.22
N ALA A 221 23.06 -32.82 29.17
CA ALA A 221 22.60 -32.94 30.55
C ALA A 221 21.07 -32.93 30.63
N GLN A 222 20.44 -32.03 29.87
CA GLN A 222 18.99 -31.93 29.79
C GLN A 222 18.37 -33.15 29.09
N SER A 223 18.93 -33.60 27.96
CA SER A 223 18.40 -34.75 27.22
C SER A 223 18.59 -36.07 27.97
N ASN A 224 19.68 -36.22 28.71
CA ASN A 224 19.92 -37.35 29.60
C ASN A 224 19.06 -37.32 30.87
N GLY A 225 18.27 -36.26 31.08
CA GLY A 225 17.38 -36.14 32.24
C GLY A 225 18.09 -35.81 33.55
N ILE A 226 19.37 -35.41 33.55
CA ILE A 226 20.18 -35.20 34.77
C ILE A 226 19.50 -34.24 35.75
N PHE A 227 19.03 -33.09 35.27
CA PHE A 227 18.36 -32.10 36.13
C PHE A 227 17.03 -32.63 36.66
N LYS A 228 16.26 -33.31 35.81
CA LYS A 228 14.97 -33.90 36.17
C LYS A 228 15.16 -34.99 37.23
N ASP A 229 16.13 -35.87 37.05
CA ASP A 229 16.43 -36.95 37.99
C ASP A 229 16.91 -36.39 39.34
N TYR A 230 17.75 -35.35 39.33
CA TYR A 230 18.14 -34.64 40.57
C TYR A 230 16.93 -34.05 41.31
N LEU A 231 16.00 -33.40 40.61
CA LEU A 231 14.80 -32.84 41.22
C LEU A 231 13.88 -33.93 41.79
N ILE A 232 13.74 -35.07 41.10
CA ILE A 232 13.03 -36.25 41.61
C ILE A 232 13.69 -36.75 42.89
N ASP A 233 15.03 -36.79 42.94
CA ASP A 233 15.75 -37.19 44.16
C ASP A 233 15.54 -36.20 45.31
N ARG A 234 15.40 -34.89 45.04
CA ARG A 234 15.02 -33.91 46.07
C ARG A 234 13.65 -34.19 46.67
N TYR A 235 12.68 -34.55 45.84
CA TYR A 235 11.36 -35.00 46.29
C TYR A 235 11.45 -36.27 47.14
N VAL A 236 12.26 -37.25 46.74
CA VAL A 236 12.44 -38.51 47.46
C VAL A 236 13.15 -38.30 48.80
N ILE A 237 14.18 -37.45 48.85
CA ILE A 237 14.88 -37.09 50.09
C ILE A 237 13.93 -36.40 51.06
N PHE A 238 13.13 -35.46 50.57
CA PHE A 238 12.12 -34.80 51.40
C PHE A 238 11.12 -35.83 51.94
N TYR A 239 10.54 -36.67 51.07
CA TYR A 239 9.60 -37.73 51.44
C TYR A 239 10.16 -38.66 52.53
N ASN A 240 11.39 -39.14 52.38
CA ASN A 240 12.03 -40.07 53.31
C ASN A 240 12.38 -39.44 54.68
N ASN A 241 12.45 -38.11 54.77
CA ASN A 241 12.71 -37.41 56.02
C ASN A 241 11.43 -37.09 56.81
N LEU A 242 10.26 -37.33 56.21
CA LEU A 242 8.98 -37.22 56.91
C LEU A 242 8.76 -38.46 57.78
N ASN A 243 8.03 -38.31 58.89
CA ASN A 243 7.50 -39.49 59.56
C ASN A 243 6.48 -40.18 58.63
N TYR A 244 6.23 -41.46 58.86
CA TYR A 244 5.46 -42.30 57.92
C TYR A 244 4.08 -41.72 57.57
N GLU A 245 3.39 -41.13 58.55
CA GLU A 245 2.08 -40.51 58.30
C GLU A 245 2.21 -39.24 57.46
N ASP A 246 3.14 -38.35 57.79
CA ASP A 246 3.36 -37.11 57.04
C ASP A 246 3.81 -37.40 55.60
N ALA A 247 4.58 -38.47 55.37
CA ALA A 247 4.98 -38.92 54.05
C ALA A 247 3.77 -39.29 53.18
N VAL A 248 2.86 -40.11 53.71
CA VAL A 248 1.61 -40.50 53.03
C VAL A 248 0.70 -39.29 52.80
N ARG A 249 0.57 -38.39 53.78
CA ARG A 249 -0.23 -37.16 53.63
C ARG A 249 0.35 -36.23 52.56
N TYR A 250 1.66 -36.02 52.55
CA TYR A 250 2.36 -35.21 51.56
C TYR A 250 2.19 -35.76 50.13
N ALA A 251 2.39 -37.07 49.92
CA ALA A 251 2.18 -37.66 48.60
C ALA A 251 0.72 -37.60 48.14
N THR A 252 -0.23 -37.77 49.08
CA THR A 252 -1.67 -37.59 48.80
C THR A 252 -1.97 -36.16 48.38
N GLN A 253 -1.46 -35.16 49.11
CA GLN A 253 -1.62 -33.74 48.79
C GLN A 253 -1.07 -33.43 47.39
N ARG A 254 0.08 -34.00 47.01
CA ARG A 254 0.67 -33.79 45.69
C ARG A 254 -0.17 -34.40 44.57
N MET A 255 -0.66 -35.63 44.74
CA MET A 255 -1.57 -36.26 43.78
C MET A 255 -2.88 -35.50 43.59
N VAL A 256 -3.34 -34.83 44.65
CA VAL A 256 -4.48 -33.92 44.60
C VAL A 256 -4.13 -32.64 43.83
N ALA A 257 -2.99 -32.03 44.14
CA ALA A 257 -2.49 -30.82 43.49
C ALA A 257 -2.40 -30.97 41.97
N ASP A 258 -1.76 -32.07 41.52
CA ASP A 258 -1.61 -32.41 40.10
C ASP A 258 -2.95 -32.55 39.38
N TYR A 259 -4.00 -32.95 40.11
CA TYR A 259 -5.34 -33.12 39.56
C TYR A 259 -6.13 -31.82 39.52
N SER A 260 -6.11 -31.04 40.60
CA SER A 260 -6.91 -29.81 40.68
C SER A 260 -6.32 -28.65 39.88
N GLY A 261 -5.06 -28.74 39.45
CA GLY A 261 -4.33 -27.61 38.85
C GLY A 261 -4.07 -26.45 39.82
N ASN A 262 -4.51 -26.59 41.07
CA ASN A 262 -4.26 -25.68 42.17
C ASN A 262 -3.34 -26.36 43.17
N THR A 263 -2.27 -25.68 43.58
CA THR A 263 -1.49 -26.10 44.75
C THR A 263 -2.36 -25.98 46.00
N PRO A 264 -2.60 -27.07 46.74
CA PRO A 264 -3.29 -26.99 48.01
C PRO A 264 -2.37 -26.23 48.98
N ASN A 265 -2.58 -24.93 49.14
CA ASN A 265 -1.89 -24.10 50.15
C ASN A 265 -2.35 -24.42 51.58
N ASP A 266 -3.06 -25.53 51.78
CA ASP A 266 -3.52 -25.95 53.08
C ASP A 266 -2.45 -26.78 53.78
N ASN A 267 -1.80 -26.17 54.79
CA ASN A 267 -0.82 -26.84 55.65
C ASN A 267 -1.44 -27.99 56.49
N SER A 268 -2.74 -28.24 56.37
CA SER A 268 -3.45 -29.31 57.08
C SER A 268 -3.03 -30.74 56.68
N PHE A 269 -2.32 -30.90 55.56
CA PHE A 269 -1.81 -32.18 55.03
C PHE A 269 -0.30 -32.40 55.25
N GLY A 270 0.34 -31.62 56.11
CA GLY A 270 1.77 -31.77 56.43
C GLY A 270 2.63 -30.67 55.80
N PRO A 271 3.97 -30.80 55.85
CA PRO A 271 4.88 -29.78 55.36
C PRO A 271 4.82 -29.66 53.82
N ASN A 272 4.67 -28.44 53.32
CA ASN A 272 4.68 -28.15 51.89
C ASN A 272 6.13 -28.12 51.37
N PHE A 273 6.38 -28.82 50.27
CA PHE A 273 7.67 -28.80 49.57
C PHE A 273 7.41 -28.82 48.07
N SER A 274 7.99 -27.85 47.37
CA SER A 274 8.09 -27.85 45.92
C SER A 274 9.55 -27.66 45.54
N VAL A 275 10.01 -28.39 44.52
CA VAL A 275 11.34 -28.14 43.95
C VAL A 275 11.42 -26.78 43.24
N GLU A 276 10.28 -26.16 42.89
CA GLU A 276 10.24 -24.81 42.32
C GLU A 276 10.64 -23.71 43.33
N ASP A 277 10.51 -23.98 44.63
CA ASP A 277 10.76 -23.00 45.69
C ASP A 277 12.26 -22.76 45.95
N PHE A 278 13.15 -23.52 45.29
CA PHE A 278 14.59 -23.47 45.51
C PHE A 278 15.34 -23.09 44.23
N ASP A 279 16.44 -22.35 44.34
CA ASP A 279 17.33 -22.12 43.20
C ASP A 279 18.45 -23.15 43.15
N TYR A 280 18.38 -24.06 42.18
CA TYR A 280 19.38 -25.10 41.96
C TYR A 280 20.44 -24.75 40.91
N ILE A 281 20.52 -23.50 40.43
CA ILE A 281 21.49 -23.08 39.39
C ILE A 281 22.92 -23.46 39.78
N ASP A 282 23.36 -23.13 41.01
CA ASP A 282 24.73 -23.39 41.46
C ASP A 282 25.02 -24.89 41.63
N THR A 283 23.99 -25.75 41.68
CA THR A 283 24.14 -27.21 41.63
C THR A 283 24.17 -27.73 40.19
N PHE A 284 23.32 -27.19 39.32
CA PHE A 284 23.21 -27.64 37.93
C PHE A 284 24.38 -27.23 37.04
N VAL A 285 25.06 -26.11 37.33
CA VAL A 285 26.27 -25.70 36.58
C VAL A 285 27.39 -26.76 36.69
N PRO A 286 27.82 -27.20 37.89
CA PRO A 286 28.79 -28.31 38.03
C PRO A 286 28.32 -29.63 37.41
N MET A 287 27.04 -29.97 37.54
CA MET A 287 26.48 -31.18 36.91
C MET A 287 26.56 -31.13 35.39
N THR A 288 26.37 -29.95 34.81
CA THR A 288 26.53 -29.72 33.37
C THR A 288 27.98 -29.98 32.97
N HIS A 289 28.96 -29.44 33.70
CA HIS A 289 30.38 -29.66 33.42
C HIS A 289 30.83 -31.12 33.49
N ALA A 290 30.18 -31.93 34.33
CA ALA A 290 30.48 -33.36 34.44
C ALA A 290 30.05 -34.18 33.22
N VAL A 291 29.23 -33.61 32.32
CA VAL A 291 28.80 -34.30 31.11
C VAL A 291 29.91 -34.25 30.06
N ASP A 292 30.41 -35.42 29.69
CA ASP A 292 31.43 -35.52 28.64
C ASP A 292 30.85 -35.18 27.26
N VAL A 293 31.45 -34.20 26.58
CA VAL A 293 31.16 -33.86 25.17
C VAL A 293 32.49 -33.58 24.46
N PRO A 294 32.62 -33.97 23.18
CA PRO A 294 33.78 -33.59 22.38
C PRO A 294 33.96 -32.07 22.36
N GLN A 295 35.20 -31.61 22.46
CA GLN A 295 35.53 -30.21 22.26
C GLN A 295 35.01 -29.74 20.89
N GLN A 296 34.35 -28.59 20.89
CA GLN A 296 33.78 -28.04 19.67
C GLN A 296 34.89 -27.33 18.86
N PRO A 297 35.00 -27.59 17.55
CA PRO A 297 35.97 -26.89 16.72
C PRO A 297 35.68 -25.38 16.71
N LEU A 298 36.75 -24.59 16.74
CA LEU A 298 36.66 -23.15 16.55
C LEU A 298 36.43 -22.82 15.08
N GLU A 299 35.53 -21.87 14.84
CA GLU A 299 35.47 -21.18 13.55
C GLU A 299 36.77 -20.38 13.42
N ARG A 300 37.62 -20.73 12.45
CA ARG A 300 38.88 -20.01 12.24
C ARG A 300 38.57 -18.73 11.48
N LEU A 301 38.57 -17.59 12.18
CA LEU A 301 38.41 -16.29 11.53
C LEU A 301 39.56 -15.99 10.55
N ASP A 302 40.72 -16.62 10.76
CA ASP A 302 41.88 -16.57 9.85
C ASP A 302 41.56 -17.11 8.44
N ASP A 303 40.51 -17.92 8.27
CA ASP A 303 40.08 -18.44 6.96
C ASP A 303 39.14 -17.44 6.22
N THR A 304 38.82 -16.29 6.84
CA THR A 304 37.99 -15.25 6.20
C THR A 304 38.79 -14.60 5.06
N PRO A 305 38.23 -14.50 3.83
CA PRO A 305 38.86 -13.75 2.76
C PRO A 305 39.26 -12.34 3.23
N SER A 306 40.47 -11.90 2.91
CA SER A 306 41.04 -10.67 3.49
C SER A 306 40.21 -9.42 3.19
N ASP A 307 39.52 -9.38 2.06
CA ASP A 307 38.63 -8.31 1.64
C ASP A 307 37.30 -8.31 2.42
N ASP A 308 36.76 -9.48 2.76
CA ASP A 308 35.64 -9.65 3.69
C ASP A 308 36.07 -9.27 5.12
N ALA A 309 37.28 -9.63 5.55
CA ALA A 309 37.82 -9.25 6.85
C ALA A 309 37.96 -7.72 6.99
N LEU A 310 38.46 -7.04 5.95
CA LEU A 310 38.50 -5.57 5.88
C LEU A 310 37.10 -4.94 5.99
N LEU A 311 36.09 -5.56 5.35
CA LEU A 311 34.72 -5.05 5.39
C LEU A 311 34.09 -5.26 6.76
N TYR A 312 34.32 -6.39 7.41
CA TYR A 312 33.84 -6.61 8.77
C TYR A 312 34.58 -5.77 9.80
N PHE A 313 35.88 -5.53 9.61
CA PHE A 313 36.62 -4.52 10.37
C PHE A 313 36.00 -3.13 10.22
N ALA A 314 35.65 -2.73 8.99
CA ALA A 314 34.89 -1.51 8.72
C ALA A 314 33.52 -1.52 9.43
N ALA A 315 32.79 -2.63 9.36
CA ALA A 315 31.48 -2.78 10.00
C ALA A 315 31.54 -2.52 11.51
N TYR A 316 32.48 -3.19 12.20
CA TYR A 316 32.63 -3.08 13.65
C TYR A 316 33.12 -1.72 14.11
N ASN A 317 34.10 -1.14 13.43
CA ASN A 317 34.79 0.06 13.93
C ASN A 317 34.24 1.37 13.35
N HIS A 318 33.61 1.32 12.18
CA HIS A 318 33.29 2.53 11.42
C HIS A 318 31.84 2.61 10.96
N LEU A 319 31.16 1.50 10.65
CA LEU A 319 29.84 1.58 9.97
C LEU A 319 28.62 1.49 10.89
N GLY A 320 28.78 1.13 12.16
CA GLY A 320 27.64 0.96 13.07
C GLY A 320 27.76 -0.23 14.04
N GLY A 321 28.91 -0.90 14.05
CA GLY A 321 29.21 -1.93 15.03
C GLY A 321 28.60 -3.29 14.68
N HIS A 322 28.21 -4.00 15.72
CA HIS A 322 27.73 -5.38 15.61
C HIS A 322 26.44 -5.51 14.79
N GLU A 323 25.55 -4.52 14.81
CA GLU A 323 24.31 -4.54 14.02
C GLU A 323 24.58 -4.59 12.52
N VAL A 324 25.49 -3.73 12.03
CA VAL A 324 25.87 -3.71 10.62
C VAL A 324 26.59 -5.00 10.22
N PHE A 325 27.45 -5.53 11.09
CA PHE A 325 28.07 -6.83 10.84
C PHE A 325 27.02 -7.94 10.66
N ARG A 326 26.05 -8.06 11.59
CA ARG A 326 24.96 -9.04 11.50
C ARG A 326 24.14 -8.85 10.23
N TYR A 327 23.86 -7.59 9.88
CA TYR A 327 23.14 -7.23 8.67
C TYR A 327 23.88 -7.68 7.41
N LEU A 328 25.16 -7.33 7.24
CA LEU A 328 25.95 -7.70 6.06
C LEU A 328 26.16 -9.21 5.94
N ARG A 329 26.24 -9.94 7.06
CA ARG A 329 26.30 -11.41 7.04
C ARG A 329 24.99 -12.03 6.54
N LYS A 330 23.85 -11.42 6.87
CA LYS A 330 22.51 -11.87 6.42
C LYS A 330 22.26 -11.56 4.94
N TYR A 331 22.79 -10.45 4.42
CA TYR A 331 22.55 -9.97 3.06
C TYR A 331 23.85 -9.91 2.22
N PRO A 332 24.29 -11.05 1.64
CA PRO A 332 25.56 -11.14 0.93
C PRO A 332 25.65 -10.25 -0.31
N ASP A 333 24.54 -9.96 -0.99
CA ASP A 333 24.56 -9.07 -2.18
C ASP A 333 24.87 -7.61 -1.80
N ILE A 334 24.30 -7.14 -0.68
CA ILE A 334 24.62 -5.81 -0.12
C ILE A 334 26.08 -5.79 0.33
N LYS A 335 26.56 -6.85 1.00
CA LYS A 335 27.97 -7.00 1.38
C LYS A 335 28.89 -6.87 0.16
N ASN A 336 28.60 -7.61 -0.91
CA ASN A 336 29.40 -7.63 -2.13
C ASN A 336 29.37 -6.27 -2.85
N MET A 337 28.20 -5.62 -2.93
CA MET A 337 28.08 -4.28 -3.53
C MET A 337 28.82 -3.22 -2.70
N LEU A 338 28.73 -3.29 -1.38
CA LEU A 338 29.44 -2.38 -0.48
C LEU A 338 30.95 -2.56 -0.56
N LYS A 339 31.42 -3.82 -0.65
CA LYS A 339 32.83 -4.13 -0.90
C LYS A 339 33.31 -3.49 -2.20
N ARG A 340 32.56 -3.69 -3.28
CA ARG A 340 32.83 -3.09 -4.59
C ARG A 340 32.86 -1.57 -4.54
N PHE A 341 31.89 -0.95 -3.85
CA PHE A 341 31.82 0.49 -3.63
C PHE A 341 33.08 1.01 -2.92
N PHE A 342 33.58 0.33 -1.89
CA PHE A 342 34.81 0.75 -1.22
C PHE A 342 36.07 0.51 -2.05
N THR A 343 36.14 -0.55 -2.85
CA THR A 343 37.31 -0.87 -3.69
C THR A 343 37.44 0.06 -4.91
N GLU A 344 36.33 0.49 -5.51
CA GLU A 344 36.38 1.26 -6.77
C GLU A 344 36.43 2.79 -6.58
N LYS A 345 36.24 3.30 -5.35
CA LYS A 345 36.41 4.73 -5.06
C LYS A 345 37.90 5.08 -4.99
N GLU A 346 38.30 6.20 -5.60
CA GLU A 346 39.69 6.65 -5.61
C GLU A 346 40.13 7.25 -4.25
N TYR A 347 41.43 7.08 -3.95
CA TYR A 347 42.11 7.33 -2.68
C TYR A 347 41.79 8.63 -1.92
N VAL A 348 41.54 9.73 -2.64
CA VAL A 348 41.38 11.08 -2.07
C VAL A 348 40.00 11.27 -1.41
N TYR A 349 39.09 10.31 -1.61
CA TYR A 349 37.66 10.53 -1.50
C TYR A 349 36.94 9.57 -0.52
N HIS A 350 37.66 8.68 0.17
CA HIS A 350 37.07 7.60 0.97
C HIS A 350 36.40 8.03 2.29
N GLY A 351 36.78 9.14 2.92
CA GLY A 351 36.30 9.50 4.26
C GLY A 351 34.81 9.76 4.32
N TYR A 352 34.29 10.33 3.25
CA TYR A 352 32.88 10.60 3.12
C TYR A 352 32.09 9.40 2.59
N ALA A 353 32.71 8.52 1.80
CA ALA A 353 32.11 7.25 1.40
C ALA A 353 31.87 6.35 2.63
N LEU A 354 32.85 6.27 3.53
CA LEU A 354 32.73 5.56 4.79
C LEU A 354 31.71 6.23 5.72
N ALA A 355 31.71 7.57 5.81
CA ALA A 355 30.74 8.31 6.61
C ALA A 355 29.30 8.15 6.08
N ALA A 356 29.10 8.14 4.75
CA ALA A 356 27.80 7.87 4.14
C ALA A 356 27.36 6.43 4.46
N ALA A 357 28.21 5.45 4.18
CA ALA A 357 27.93 4.05 4.49
C ALA A 357 27.60 3.88 5.99
N GLN A 358 28.36 4.48 6.89
CA GLN A 358 28.12 4.44 8.33
C GLN A 358 26.74 4.98 8.70
N ARG A 359 26.35 6.12 8.13
CA ARG A 359 25.10 6.77 8.48
C ARG A 359 23.90 6.03 7.92
N PHE A 360 23.95 5.60 6.66
CA PHE A 360 22.84 4.88 6.04
C PHE A 360 22.74 3.45 6.55
N LEU A 361 23.83 2.65 6.48
CA LEU A 361 23.81 1.26 6.94
C LEU A 361 23.67 1.16 8.46
N GLY A 362 24.37 1.99 9.23
CA GLY A 362 24.29 1.97 10.68
C GLY A 362 22.88 2.28 11.18
N SER A 363 22.24 3.31 10.60
CA SER A 363 20.87 3.67 10.96
C SER A 363 19.87 2.61 10.48
N TYR A 364 20.00 2.13 9.24
CA TYR A 364 19.14 1.08 8.68
C TYR A 364 19.23 -0.22 9.48
N ALA A 365 20.44 -0.72 9.74
CA ALA A 365 20.66 -1.99 10.45
C ALA A 365 20.24 -1.92 11.92
N SER A 366 20.34 -0.76 12.57
CA SER A 366 19.89 -0.56 13.96
C SER A 366 18.41 -0.22 14.09
N GLY A 367 17.69 -0.03 12.98
CA GLY A 367 16.31 0.48 12.97
C GLY A 367 16.17 1.94 13.38
N ASN A 368 17.28 2.69 13.47
CA ASN A 368 17.27 4.11 13.78
C ASN A 368 16.86 4.93 12.54
N ARG A 369 16.01 5.94 12.74
CA ARG A 369 15.48 6.80 11.67
C ARG A 369 16.41 7.95 11.31
N THR A 370 17.37 8.29 12.16
CA THR A 370 18.20 9.49 11.98
C THR A 370 19.47 9.19 11.18
N TYR A 371 19.37 9.21 9.84
CA TYR A 371 20.53 8.99 8.97
C TYR A 371 21.14 10.26 8.37
N LYS A 372 20.43 11.39 8.27
CA LYS A 372 20.91 12.59 7.58
C LYS A 372 21.74 13.49 8.51
N PRO A 373 23.07 13.59 8.34
CA PRO A 373 23.86 14.55 9.10
C PRO A 373 23.77 15.96 8.48
N ASN A 374 23.99 17.01 9.28
CA ASN A 374 23.88 18.41 8.84
C ASN A 374 24.83 18.79 7.68
N TRP A 375 25.89 18.02 7.45
CA TRP A 375 26.83 18.24 6.33
C TRP A 375 26.37 17.58 5.03
N PHE A 376 25.26 16.84 5.06
CA PHE A 376 24.78 16.01 3.96
C PHE A 376 23.52 16.59 3.33
N SER A 377 23.50 16.62 2.01
CA SER A 377 22.33 17.04 1.23
C SER A 377 22.30 16.30 -0.10
N PHE A 378 21.11 15.92 -0.56
CA PHE A 378 20.84 15.38 -1.90
C PHE A 378 20.64 16.48 -2.97
N LYS A 379 20.91 17.75 -2.61
CA LYS A 379 20.65 18.91 -3.45
C LYS A 379 21.48 18.87 -4.74
N SER A 380 20.83 19.06 -5.89
CA SER A 380 21.48 19.29 -7.18
C SER A 380 22.36 20.55 -7.12
N SER A 381 23.30 20.75 -8.05
CA SER A 381 23.98 22.06 -8.13
C SER A 381 22.99 23.21 -8.20
N LYS A 382 23.48 24.41 -7.84
CA LYS A 382 22.77 25.68 -7.69
C LYS A 382 21.73 26.06 -8.77
N ASP A 383 21.72 25.41 -9.94
CA ASP A 383 20.62 25.50 -10.92
C ASP A 383 19.81 24.20 -10.94
N LEU A 384 18.64 24.22 -10.32
CA LEU A 384 17.65 23.13 -10.35
C LEU A 384 17.38 22.66 -11.79
N THR A 385 17.16 23.60 -12.71
CA THR A 385 16.68 23.29 -14.07
C THR A 385 17.69 22.54 -14.93
N ALA A 386 18.99 22.65 -14.65
CA ALA A 386 20.03 22.02 -15.47
C ALA A 386 20.37 20.59 -15.02
N TYR A 387 19.99 20.19 -13.81
CA TYR A 387 20.49 18.95 -13.18
C TYR A 387 19.42 18.10 -12.49
N THR A 388 18.17 18.55 -12.44
CA THR A 388 17.04 17.68 -12.08
C THR A 388 16.25 17.30 -13.33
N ASN A 389 16.20 16.01 -13.63
CA ASN A 389 15.38 15.47 -14.71
C ASN A 389 14.11 14.86 -14.12
N PHE A 390 12.97 15.47 -14.41
CA PHE A 390 11.65 14.91 -14.11
C PHE A 390 11.25 13.88 -15.16
N GLN A 391 10.05 13.34 -15.03
CA GLN A 391 9.43 12.48 -16.02
C GLN A 391 9.44 13.14 -17.41
N ASN A 392 9.80 12.39 -18.45
CA ASN A 392 9.78 12.86 -19.85
C ASN A 392 9.54 11.67 -20.79
N SER A 393 9.42 11.93 -22.10
CA SER A 393 9.17 10.89 -23.11
C SER A 393 10.28 9.84 -23.22
N GLU A 394 11.52 10.16 -22.82
CA GLU A 394 12.64 9.22 -22.79
C GLU A 394 12.58 8.27 -21.59
N ASN A 395 11.95 8.70 -20.49
CA ASN A 395 11.79 7.90 -19.30
C ASN A 395 10.47 8.23 -18.59
N ILE A 396 9.40 7.68 -19.15
CA ILE A 396 8.02 7.89 -18.71
C ILE A 396 7.73 7.28 -17.33
N ASN A 397 8.62 6.48 -16.73
CA ASN A 397 8.45 5.97 -15.37
C ASN A 397 9.37 6.66 -14.33
N ARG A 398 10.22 7.58 -14.76
CA ARG A 398 11.06 8.35 -13.83
C ARG A 398 10.19 9.35 -13.08
N ALA A 399 10.17 9.27 -11.76
CA ALA A 399 9.62 10.33 -10.93
C ALA A 399 10.61 11.50 -10.88
N PHE A 400 11.87 11.18 -10.61
CA PHE A 400 12.87 12.18 -10.32
C PHE A 400 14.27 11.62 -10.56
N ASN A 401 15.16 12.38 -11.18
CA ASN A 401 16.59 12.04 -11.25
C ASN A 401 17.42 13.28 -10.97
N VAL A 402 18.21 13.22 -9.90
CA VAL A 402 19.16 14.27 -9.55
C VAL A 402 20.52 13.88 -10.08
N LEU A 403 21.05 14.69 -10.99
CA LEU A 403 22.47 14.70 -11.29
C LEU A 403 23.16 15.54 -10.21
N VAL A 404 23.88 14.87 -9.31
CA VAL A 404 24.64 15.54 -8.26
C VAL A 404 25.90 16.12 -8.91
N ASN A 405 26.03 17.44 -8.93
CA ASN A 405 27.09 18.12 -9.65
C ASN A 405 28.38 18.15 -8.83
N SER A 406 29.39 17.51 -9.38
CA SER A 406 30.61 17.12 -8.70
C SER A 406 31.60 18.26 -8.37
N THR A 407 31.23 19.54 -8.48
CA THR A 407 32.14 20.66 -8.17
C THR A 407 32.61 20.68 -6.71
N LYS A 408 31.85 20.09 -5.79
CA LYS A 408 32.31 19.85 -4.42
C LYS A 408 32.78 18.41 -4.27
N PRO A 409 33.97 18.18 -3.68
CA PRO A 409 34.44 16.84 -3.36
C PRO A 409 33.37 15.99 -2.65
N THR A 410 32.60 16.63 -1.74
CA THR A 410 31.43 16.08 -0.99
C THR A 410 30.40 15.33 -1.82
N GLU A 411 30.32 15.61 -3.11
CA GLU A 411 29.27 15.11 -3.98
C GLU A 411 29.73 13.92 -4.84
N PHE A 412 31.02 13.81 -5.20
CA PHE A 412 31.60 12.63 -5.90
C PHE A 412 31.45 11.31 -5.13
N TYR A 413 31.22 11.41 -3.82
CA TYR A 413 31.16 10.29 -2.89
C TYR A 413 29.92 9.40 -3.06
N TRP A 414 28.91 9.89 -3.77
CA TRP A 414 27.66 9.17 -4.05
C TRP A 414 27.69 8.23 -5.23
N GLY A 415 28.61 8.42 -6.19
CA GLY A 415 28.60 7.61 -7.42
C GLY A 415 28.62 6.14 -7.01
N GLY A 416 27.66 5.34 -7.47
CA GLY A 416 27.49 3.93 -7.12
C GLY A 416 27.02 3.57 -5.70
N PHE A 417 26.91 4.50 -4.73
CA PHE A 417 26.29 4.17 -3.43
C PHE A 417 24.76 3.99 -3.55
N HIS A 418 24.12 4.61 -4.55
CA HIS A 418 22.70 4.37 -4.84
C HIS A 418 22.43 2.89 -5.18
N ASN A 419 23.41 2.14 -5.71
CA ASN A 419 23.27 0.69 -5.94
C ASN A 419 23.24 -0.08 -4.61
N VAL A 420 23.99 0.39 -3.60
CA VAL A 420 23.88 -0.13 -2.23
C VAL A 420 22.49 0.17 -1.67
N LEU A 421 21.99 1.40 -1.84
CA LEU A 421 20.64 1.78 -1.39
C LEU A 421 19.55 0.97 -2.08
N HIS A 422 19.61 0.80 -3.40
CA HIS A 422 18.66 -0.02 -4.15
C HIS A 422 18.62 -1.45 -3.58
N LEU A 423 19.78 -2.09 -3.40
CA LEU A 423 19.84 -3.42 -2.80
C LEU A 423 19.32 -3.43 -1.36
N MET A 424 19.56 -2.38 -0.56
CA MET A 424 19.03 -2.28 0.81
C MET A 424 17.52 -2.12 0.85
N PHE A 425 16.95 -1.33 -0.05
CA PHE A 425 15.51 -1.02 -0.09
C PHE A 425 14.68 -2.13 -0.72
N ASN A 426 15.30 -2.99 -1.52
CA ASN A 426 14.65 -4.13 -2.16
C ASN A 426 14.77 -5.46 -1.37
N GLN A 427 15.00 -5.43 -0.05
CA GLN A 427 15.07 -6.63 0.80
C GLN A 427 13.73 -6.91 1.51
N ASP A 428 13.25 -8.15 1.61
CA ASP A 428 11.95 -8.49 2.24
C ASP A 428 11.71 -7.93 3.67
N SER A 429 12.77 -7.60 4.41
CA SER A 429 12.70 -7.01 5.75
C SER A 429 12.79 -5.48 5.76
N VAL A 430 12.24 -4.80 4.75
CA VAL A 430 12.45 -3.36 4.55
C VAL A 430 11.98 -2.54 5.74
N ASN A 431 12.84 -1.65 6.23
CA ASN A 431 12.41 -0.51 7.04
C ASN A 431 11.82 0.57 6.11
N ARG A 432 10.56 0.40 5.70
CA ARG A 432 9.88 1.30 4.74
C ARG A 432 9.81 2.75 5.21
N ASP A 433 9.68 2.98 6.52
CA ASP A 433 9.73 4.33 7.07
C ASP A 433 11.10 5.00 6.87
N PHE A 434 12.19 4.24 7.02
CA PHE A 434 13.53 4.73 6.73
C PHE A 434 13.72 5.06 5.25
N GLU A 435 13.35 4.14 4.36
CA GLU A 435 13.45 4.32 2.91
C GLU A 435 12.69 5.57 2.45
N GLY A 436 11.46 5.73 2.90
CA GLY A 436 10.65 6.88 2.54
C GLY A 436 11.16 8.19 3.10
N ALA A 437 11.81 8.16 4.27
CA ALA A 437 12.51 9.33 4.79
C ALA A 437 13.65 9.75 3.85
N VAL A 438 14.41 8.77 3.32
CA VAL A 438 15.44 9.00 2.29
C VAL A 438 14.83 9.68 1.07
N TYR A 439 13.70 9.20 0.56
CA TYR A 439 13.02 9.82 -0.56
C TYR A 439 12.56 11.24 -0.25
N ARG A 440 11.99 11.47 0.93
CA ARG A 440 11.60 12.81 1.38
C ARG A 440 12.77 13.78 1.41
N ASP A 441 13.92 13.34 1.90
CA ASP A 441 15.13 14.15 1.89
C ASP A 441 15.64 14.42 0.46
N VAL A 442 15.59 13.41 -0.42
CA VAL A 442 15.94 13.58 -1.85
C VAL A 442 15.05 14.66 -2.49
N PHE A 443 13.74 14.64 -2.26
CA PHE A 443 12.84 15.67 -2.79
C PHE A 443 13.06 17.04 -2.14
N SER A 444 13.08 17.11 -0.80
CA SER A 444 13.16 18.38 -0.07
C SER A 444 14.49 19.12 -0.26
N ASP A 445 15.61 18.39 -0.35
CA ASP A 445 16.92 18.99 -0.67
C ASP A 445 16.94 19.63 -2.07
N ASN A 446 16.05 19.18 -2.95
CA ASN A 446 15.85 19.70 -4.29
C ASN A 446 14.60 20.59 -4.41
N PHE A 447 14.19 21.21 -3.29
CA PHE A 447 13.11 22.18 -3.23
C PHE A 447 11.72 21.66 -3.68
N LEU A 448 11.54 20.34 -3.68
CA LEU A 448 10.25 19.72 -3.92
C LEU A 448 9.56 19.49 -2.57
N SER A 449 8.52 20.30 -2.32
CA SER A 449 7.68 20.15 -1.14
C SER A 449 6.78 18.93 -1.29
N ILE A 450 6.86 18.00 -0.33
CA ILE A 450 5.92 16.89 -0.20
C ILE A 450 4.85 17.31 0.79
N HIS A 451 3.59 17.06 0.47
CA HIS A 451 2.48 17.32 1.37
C HIS A 451 2.68 16.58 2.70
N GLU A 452 2.39 17.24 3.83
CA GLU A 452 2.71 16.75 5.18
C GLU A 452 1.98 15.44 5.55
N ASN A 453 0.76 15.24 5.01
CA ASN A 453 -0.01 14.01 5.20
C ASN A 453 0.56 12.77 4.52
N ILE A 454 1.52 12.93 3.60
CA ILE A 454 2.19 11.80 2.97
C ILE A 454 3.19 11.26 3.98
N THR A 455 3.04 10.03 4.44
CA THR A 455 3.99 9.37 5.35
C THR A 455 5.22 8.86 4.60
N ASN A 456 6.30 8.55 5.32
CA ASN A 456 7.49 7.95 4.69
C ASN A 456 7.20 6.55 4.14
N GLU A 457 6.50 5.69 4.88
CA GLU A 457 6.13 4.36 4.38
C GLU A 457 5.37 4.44 3.05
N GLN A 458 4.49 5.44 2.91
CA GLN A 458 3.78 5.67 1.64
C GLN A 458 4.72 6.12 0.52
N LEU A 459 5.71 6.98 0.79
CA LEU A 459 6.76 7.31 -0.20
C LEU A 459 7.56 6.07 -0.62
N ALA A 460 7.93 5.21 0.33
CA ALA A 460 8.66 3.99 0.08
C ALA A 460 7.87 2.98 -0.79
N ASN A 461 6.55 2.95 -0.65
CA ASN A 461 5.68 2.14 -1.49
C ASN A 461 5.39 2.79 -2.86
N THR A 462 5.72 4.08 -3.03
CA THR A 462 5.46 4.84 -4.25
C THR A 462 6.66 4.84 -5.19
N PHE A 463 7.87 4.85 -4.63
CA PHE A 463 9.10 5.08 -5.38
C PHE A 463 10.11 3.96 -5.12
N ASP A 464 10.95 3.71 -6.13
CA ASP A 464 12.12 2.84 -6.02
C ASP A 464 13.37 3.58 -6.50
N VAL A 465 14.50 3.34 -5.85
CA VAL A 465 15.81 3.79 -6.34
C VAL A 465 16.19 2.93 -7.53
N LYS A 466 16.23 3.53 -8.72
CA LYS A 466 16.72 2.83 -9.91
C LYS A 466 18.23 2.54 -9.75
N PRO A 467 18.68 1.28 -9.90
CA PRO A 467 20.11 1.00 -9.94
C PRO A 467 20.72 1.59 -11.21
N ASP A 468 21.94 2.13 -11.11
CA ASP A 468 22.70 2.54 -12.30
C ASP A 468 23.23 1.29 -13.01
N SER A 469 22.84 1.16 -14.28
CA SER A 469 23.34 0.13 -15.19
C SER A 469 24.85 0.18 -15.38
N ASN A 470 25.47 1.34 -15.14
CA ASN A 470 26.90 1.50 -15.15
C ASN A 470 27.45 1.31 -13.73
N PRO A 471 28.02 0.14 -13.41
CA PRO A 471 28.62 -0.06 -12.11
C PRO A 471 29.93 0.71 -11.95
N TYR A 472 30.49 1.30 -13.01
CA TYR A 472 31.73 2.06 -12.94
C TYR A 472 31.47 3.41 -12.27
N PHE A 473 32.06 3.60 -11.09
CA PHE A 473 31.92 4.74 -10.17
C PHE A 473 32.49 6.08 -10.71
N ARG A 474 32.69 6.19 -12.03
CA ARG A 474 33.23 7.36 -12.75
C ARG A 474 32.16 8.25 -13.37
N THR A 475 30.90 7.79 -13.44
CA THR A 475 29.79 8.64 -13.87
C THR A 475 29.48 9.69 -12.79
N SER A 476 28.91 10.82 -13.21
CA SER A 476 28.43 11.81 -12.25
C SER A 476 27.42 11.13 -11.31
N PRO A 477 27.56 11.32 -9.98
CA PRO A 477 26.65 10.70 -9.04
C PRO A 477 25.23 11.10 -9.40
N SER A 478 24.37 10.11 -9.58
CA SER A 478 22.94 10.35 -9.73
C SER A 478 22.15 9.49 -8.78
N ILE A 479 20.99 10.01 -8.38
CA ILE A 479 19.97 9.25 -7.68
C ILE A 479 18.71 9.41 -8.51
N GLN A 480 18.31 8.32 -9.14
CA GLN A 480 17.06 8.26 -9.88
C GLN A 480 16.02 7.51 -9.05
N LEU A 481 14.92 8.19 -8.76
CA LEU A 481 13.70 7.60 -8.24
C LEU A 481 12.76 7.31 -9.41
N ASN A 482 12.37 6.05 -9.55
CA ASN A 482 11.28 5.64 -10.42
C ASN A 482 10.01 5.49 -9.59
N PHE A 483 8.86 5.55 -10.24
CA PHE A 483 7.65 5.04 -9.59
C PHE A 483 7.69 3.52 -9.55
N GLU A 484 7.29 2.98 -8.40
CA GLU A 484 7.08 1.56 -8.21
C GLU A 484 6.05 1.01 -9.22
N ASN A 485 6.17 -0.26 -9.59
CA ASN A 485 5.25 -0.96 -10.51
C ASN A 485 4.94 -0.23 -11.84
N ASN A 486 5.85 0.61 -12.33
CA ASN A 486 5.65 1.43 -13.53
C ASN A 486 4.48 2.43 -13.47
N MET A 487 4.06 2.84 -12.25
CA MET A 487 2.93 3.77 -12.08
C MET A 487 3.12 5.10 -12.79
N GLY A 488 4.36 5.55 -12.98
CA GLY A 488 4.69 6.79 -13.67
C GLY A 488 4.14 6.83 -15.09
N VAL A 489 4.10 5.70 -15.78
CA VAL A 489 3.54 5.60 -17.15
C VAL A 489 2.08 6.10 -17.18
N HIS A 490 1.30 5.77 -16.15
CA HIS A 490 -0.10 6.16 -16.06
C HIS A 490 -0.30 7.65 -15.77
N PHE A 491 0.65 8.27 -15.04
CA PHE A 491 0.66 9.71 -14.77
C PHE A 491 1.11 10.49 -16.01
N PHE A 492 2.20 10.04 -16.66
CA PHE A 492 2.74 10.68 -17.87
C PHE A 492 1.71 10.74 -18.99
N ASN A 493 1.05 9.62 -19.28
CA ASN A 493 0.04 9.54 -20.35
C ASN A 493 -1.21 10.41 -20.09
N ARG A 494 -1.30 11.09 -18.94
CA ARG A 494 -2.41 11.97 -18.55
C ARG A 494 -1.97 13.40 -18.23
N ASP A 495 -0.73 13.74 -18.60
CA ASP A 495 -0.12 15.04 -18.32
C ASP A 495 -0.13 15.40 -16.82
N LEU A 496 0.00 14.40 -15.94
CA LEU A 496 0.07 14.63 -14.50
C LEU A 496 1.52 14.83 -14.06
N ASP A 497 1.85 16.05 -13.66
CA ASP A 497 3.18 16.40 -13.17
C ASP A 497 3.39 15.88 -11.73
N ILE A 498 4.55 15.27 -11.51
CA ILE A 498 4.94 14.76 -10.19
C ILE A 498 5.00 15.86 -9.13
N ILE A 499 5.35 17.10 -9.50
CA ILE A 499 5.41 18.22 -8.56
C ILE A 499 4.01 18.53 -8.03
N GLU A 500 2.98 18.49 -8.89
CA GLU A 500 1.60 18.69 -8.51
C GLU A 500 1.06 17.52 -7.70
N LEU A 501 1.40 16.30 -8.09
CA LEU A 501 1.05 15.07 -7.37
C LEU A 501 1.61 15.10 -5.94
N LEU A 502 2.89 15.41 -5.73
CA LEU A 502 3.50 15.45 -4.39
C LEU A 502 2.90 16.53 -3.48
N LYS A 503 2.32 17.60 -4.04
CA LYS A 503 1.62 18.64 -3.28
C LYS A 503 0.18 18.26 -2.94
N ASN A 504 -0.36 17.21 -3.55
CA ASN A 504 -1.74 16.80 -3.34
C ASN A 504 -1.87 15.81 -2.16
N PRO A 505 -2.71 16.10 -1.15
CA PRO A 505 -2.93 15.17 -0.04
C PRO A 505 -3.51 13.81 -0.47
N ASN A 506 -4.26 13.78 -1.58
CA ASN A 506 -4.91 12.57 -2.09
C ASN A 506 -4.01 11.74 -3.02
N PHE A 507 -2.81 12.23 -3.38
CA PHE A 507 -1.88 11.51 -4.23
C PHE A 507 -1.57 10.11 -3.69
N ILE A 508 -1.50 9.98 -2.37
CA ILE A 508 -1.20 8.71 -1.75
C ILE A 508 -2.36 7.74 -1.76
N ASP A 509 -3.60 8.21 -1.69
CA ASP A 509 -4.74 7.34 -1.95
C ASP A 509 -4.67 6.83 -3.39
N ILE A 510 -4.25 7.64 -4.35
CA ILE A 510 -4.08 7.21 -5.74
C ILE A 510 -2.99 6.13 -5.83
N VAL A 511 -1.82 6.37 -5.24
CA VAL A 511 -0.68 5.43 -5.28
C VAL A 511 -0.93 4.15 -4.49
N GLY A 512 -1.45 4.24 -3.27
CA GLY A 512 -1.76 3.08 -2.43
C GLY A 512 -2.79 2.16 -3.07
N ASN A 513 -3.72 2.71 -3.86
CA ASN A 513 -4.65 1.89 -4.63
C ASN A 513 -4.01 1.32 -5.91
N LEU A 514 -3.09 2.05 -6.57
CA LEU A 514 -2.35 1.54 -7.74
C LEU A 514 -1.53 0.28 -7.40
N SER A 515 -0.88 0.26 -6.24
CA SER A 515 -0.06 -0.88 -5.82
C SER A 515 -0.89 -2.11 -5.44
N GLN A 516 -2.16 -1.93 -5.03
CA GLN A 516 -3.05 -3.03 -4.65
C GLN A 516 -3.94 -3.52 -5.80
N SER A 517 -4.42 -2.63 -6.67
CA SER A 517 -5.34 -2.97 -7.76
C SER A 517 -5.29 -1.95 -8.91
N PRO A 518 -4.55 -2.24 -10.01
CA PRO A 518 -4.36 -1.33 -11.14
C PRO A 518 -5.63 -0.77 -11.81
N SER A 519 -6.76 -1.49 -11.75
CA SER A 519 -8.05 -1.07 -12.34
C SER A 519 -8.76 0.01 -11.54
N LEU A 520 -8.88 -0.16 -10.21
CA LEU A 520 -9.49 0.81 -9.27
C LEU A 520 -8.73 2.13 -9.24
N SER A 521 -7.42 2.06 -9.42
CA SER A 521 -6.57 3.23 -9.49
C SER A 521 -6.75 4.05 -10.76
N LEU A 522 -7.02 3.43 -11.91
CA LEU A 522 -7.17 4.17 -13.16
C LEU A 522 -8.32 5.19 -13.03
N GLU A 523 -9.43 4.78 -12.43
CA GLU A 523 -10.59 5.63 -12.17
C GLU A 523 -10.28 6.81 -11.25
N LYS A 524 -9.47 6.60 -10.21
CA LYS A 524 -9.03 7.69 -9.32
C LYS A 524 -8.08 8.66 -10.02
N ILE A 525 -7.21 8.17 -10.91
CA ILE A 525 -6.33 9.03 -11.72
C ILE A 525 -7.16 9.86 -12.69
N LYS A 526 -8.15 9.25 -13.37
CA LYS A 526 -9.10 9.96 -14.23
C LYS A 526 -9.82 11.05 -13.46
N LEU A 527 -10.43 10.70 -12.32
CA LEU A 527 -11.11 11.66 -11.46
C LEU A 527 -10.18 12.79 -11.04
N PHE A 528 -8.93 12.48 -10.68
CA PHE A 528 -7.97 13.49 -10.30
C PHE A 528 -7.69 14.46 -11.45
N SER A 529 -7.31 13.94 -12.63
CA SER A 529 -7.00 14.73 -13.83
C SER A 529 -8.19 15.62 -14.24
N VAL A 530 -9.39 15.04 -14.35
CA VAL A 530 -10.62 15.78 -14.68
C VAL A 530 -10.94 16.80 -13.59
N SER A 531 -10.84 16.43 -12.30
CA SER A 531 -11.20 17.33 -11.20
C SER A 531 -10.30 18.54 -11.08
N ASP A 532 -9.01 18.38 -11.38
CA ASP A 532 -8.04 19.45 -11.32
C ASP A 532 -8.23 20.43 -12.49
N LYS A 533 -8.30 19.90 -13.71
CA LYS A 533 -8.55 20.68 -14.94
C LYS A 533 -9.86 21.47 -14.86
N LEU A 534 -10.93 20.84 -14.39
CA LEU A 534 -12.26 21.46 -14.28
C LEU A 534 -12.46 22.21 -12.95
N LYS A 535 -11.46 22.26 -12.06
CA LYS A 535 -11.51 22.88 -10.72
C LYS A 535 -12.75 22.46 -9.92
N LEU A 536 -13.02 21.15 -9.87
CA LEU A 536 -14.20 20.59 -9.21
C LEU A 536 -14.07 20.66 -7.68
N SER A 537 -15.16 21.02 -7.01
CA SER A 537 -15.34 20.90 -5.56
C SER A 537 -15.50 19.44 -5.11
N THR A 538 -15.40 19.16 -3.81
CA THR A 538 -15.54 17.79 -3.27
C THR A 538 -16.86 17.13 -3.66
N LEU A 539 -18.00 17.85 -3.54
CA LEU A 539 -19.32 17.32 -3.90
C LEU A 539 -19.42 16.98 -5.40
N GLU A 540 -18.70 17.71 -6.25
CA GLU A 540 -18.65 17.46 -7.69
C GLU A 540 -17.83 16.21 -8.02
N LYS A 541 -16.74 16.00 -7.28
CA LYS A 541 -15.93 14.78 -7.38
C LYS A 541 -16.73 13.55 -6.96
N ASP A 542 -17.47 13.63 -5.85
CA ASP A 542 -18.32 12.54 -5.36
C ASP A 542 -19.42 12.17 -6.37
N TRP A 543 -20.00 13.18 -7.03
CA TRP A 543 -20.98 12.96 -8.09
C TRP A 543 -20.37 12.23 -9.30
N LEU A 544 -19.15 12.59 -9.73
CA LEU A 544 -18.47 11.89 -10.84
C LEU A 544 -18.12 10.45 -10.49
N ILE A 545 -17.73 10.17 -9.24
CA ILE A 545 -17.51 8.78 -8.76
C ILE A 545 -18.80 7.96 -8.91
N ALA A 546 -19.96 8.55 -8.61
CA ALA A 546 -21.25 7.89 -8.79
C ALA A 546 -21.70 7.77 -10.25
N ASN A 547 -21.12 8.55 -11.17
CA ASN A 547 -21.49 8.65 -12.59
C ASN A 547 -20.30 8.34 -13.51
N LYS A 548 -19.71 7.16 -13.33
CA LYS A 548 -18.50 6.71 -14.03
C LYS A 548 -18.51 6.89 -15.56
N PRO A 549 -19.61 6.60 -16.30
CA PRO A 549 -19.63 6.84 -17.75
C PRO A 549 -19.39 8.31 -18.12
N THR A 550 -19.89 9.25 -17.31
CA THR A 550 -19.64 10.68 -17.49
C THR A 550 -18.19 11.05 -17.23
N LEU A 551 -17.58 10.49 -16.17
CA LEU A 551 -16.16 10.67 -15.90
C LEU A 551 -15.30 10.16 -17.07
N ASP A 552 -15.62 8.97 -17.60
CA ASP A 552 -14.90 8.37 -18.72
C ASP A 552 -15.02 9.22 -19.99
N ALA A 553 -16.20 9.77 -20.28
CA ALA A 553 -16.41 10.65 -21.43
C ALA A 553 -15.64 11.99 -21.30
N LEU A 554 -15.67 12.61 -20.12
CA LEU A 554 -14.93 13.84 -19.85
C LEU A 554 -13.40 13.63 -19.92
N ASP A 555 -12.90 12.52 -19.35
CA ASP A 555 -11.48 12.17 -19.40
C ASP A 555 -11.01 11.97 -20.84
N GLN A 556 -11.74 11.16 -21.62
CA GLN A 556 -11.42 10.88 -23.01
C GLN A 556 -11.42 12.16 -23.85
N TYR A 557 -12.44 13.00 -23.71
CA TYR A 557 -12.54 14.25 -24.45
C TYR A 557 -11.37 15.21 -24.14
N LEU A 558 -11.03 15.39 -22.86
CA LEU A 558 -9.92 16.25 -22.46
C LEU A 558 -8.57 15.72 -22.98
N MET A 559 -8.40 14.40 -23.03
CA MET A 559 -7.21 13.77 -23.62
C MET A 559 -7.14 14.01 -25.13
N ASP A 560 -8.22 13.77 -25.87
CA ASP A 560 -8.25 13.91 -27.33
C ASP A 560 -8.05 15.36 -27.79
N SER A 561 -8.52 16.32 -26.98
CA SER A 561 -8.39 17.76 -27.23
C SER A 561 -7.10 18.39 -26.70
N SER A 562 -6.17 17.58 -26.15
CA SER A 562 -4.90 18.04 -25.58
C SER A 562 -5.07 19.12 -24.49
N ASN A 563 -6.20 19.10 -23.78
CA ASN A 563 -6.51 20.03 -22.69
C ASN A 563 -6.44 21.53 -23.10
N SER A 564 -6.87 21.86 -24.32
CA SER A 564 -7.00 23.27 -24.75
C SER A 564 -7.88 24.07 -23.77
N VAL A 565 -7.69 25.40 -23.72
CA VAL A 565 -8.51 26.26 -22.85
C VAL A 565 -9.99 26.14 -23.19
N GLU A 566 -10.29 25.99 -24.48
CA GLU A 566 -11.63 25.82 -25.05
C GLU A 566 -12.25 24.49 -24.62
N SER A 567 -11.50 23.38 -24.73
CA SER A 567 -11.99 22.05 -24.31
C SER A 567 -12.22 21.96 -22.81
N ILE A 568 -11.38 22.59 -21.99
CA ILE A 568 -11.60 22.67 -20.53
C ILE A 568 -12.91 23.42 -20.23
N ALA A 569 -13.17 24.53 -20.94
CA ALA A 569 -14.41 25.28 -20.78
C ALA A 569 -15.63 24.46 -21.23
N PHE A 570 -15.56 23.77 -22.37
CA PHE A 570 -16.61 22.89 -22.86
C PHE A 570 -16.88 21.72 -21.92
N ALA A 571 -15.84 21.00 -21.49
CA ALA A 571 -15.95 19.88 -20.56
C ALA A 571 -16.57 20.32 -19.21
N ARG A 572 -16.32 21.55 -18.76
CA ARG A 572 -16.96 22.12 -17.57
C ARG A 572 -18.46 22.34 -17.77
N GLU A 573 -18.87 22.83 -18.93
CA GLU A 573 -20.27 23.00 -19.30
C GLU A 573 -20.96 21.64 -19.47
N ALA A 574 -20.36 20.70 -20.20
CA ALA A 574 -20.82 19.33 -20.34
C ALA A 574 -21.04 18.66 -18.97
N TYR A 575 -20.10 18.80 -18.05
CA TYR A 575 -20.23 18.36 -16.67
C TYR A 575 -21.47 18.95 -15.99
N ASN A 576 -21.69 20.28 -16.10
CA ASN A 576 -22.85 20.93 -15.51
C ASN A 576 -24.17 20.43 -16.14
N THR A 577 -24.20 20.17 -17.45
CA THR A 577 -25.35 19.63 -18.17
C THR A 577 -25.74 18.25 -17.65
N PHE A 578 -24.76 17.34 -17.53
CA PHE A 578 -25.02 16.01 -16.99
C PHE A 578 -25.49 16.05 -15.53
N ARG A 579 -24.89 16.93 -14.72
CA ARG A 579 -25.20 17.01 -13.29
C ARG A 579 -26.58 17.58 -13.00
N ASN A 580 -26.94 18.67 -13.68
CA ASN A 580 -28.08 19.49 -13.27
C ASN A 580 -29.37 19.12 -13.99
N ASN A 581 -29.27 18.65 -15.24
CA ASN A 581 -30.37 18.83 -16.17
C ASN A 581 -30.81 17.54 -16.91
N ASN A 582 -30.02 16.45 -16.95
CA ASN A 582 -30.25 15.34 -17.91
C ASN A 582 -30.22 15.81 -19.39
N GLY A 583 -29.52 16.90 -19.69
CA GLY A 583 -29.26 17.28 -21.08
C GLY A 583 -28.31 16.28 -21.76
N THR A 584 -28.20 16.36 -23.09
CA THR A 584 -27.28 15.52 -23.87
C THR A 584 -26.06 16.32 -24.30
N VAL A 585 -24.91 15.65 -24.33
CA VAL A 585 -23.64 16.24 -24.75
C VAL A 585 -23.08 15.41 -25.88
N ASP A 586 -22.76 16.07 -26.99
CA ASP A 586 -21.96 15.50 -28.06
C ASP A 586 -20.52 16.01 -27.93
N PHE A 587 -19.63 15.15 -27.45
CA PHE A 587 -18.21 15.46 -27.27
C PHE A 587 -17.42 15.49 -28.58
N LYS A 588 -17.95 14.92 -29.66
CA LYS A 588 -17.25 14.91 -30.96
C LYS A 588 -17.32 16.29 -31.61
N ASP A 589 -18.48 16.93 -31.47
CA ASP A 589 -18.83 18.15 -32.18
C ASP A 589 -19.01 19.36 -31.24
N ASP A 590 -18.64 19.22 -29.96
CA ASP A 590 -18.77 20.24 -28.92
C ASP A 590 -20.19 20.84 -28.82
N ILE A 591 -21.22 19.99 -28.90
CA ILE A 591 -22.64 20.39 -28.83
C ILE A 591 -23.23 20.00 -27.47
N ILE A 592 -23.94 20.95 -26.87
CA ILE A 592 -24.75 20.70 -25.67
C ILE A 592 -26.21 20.97 -26.02
N ILE A 593 -27.07 19.98 -25.76
CA ILE A 593 -28.51 20.12 -25.83
C ILE A 593 -29.03 20.16 -24.40
N ASP A 594 -29.51 21.32 -23.97
CA ASP A 594 -30.06 21.51 -22.63
C ASP A 594 -31.38 20.73 -22.47
N ASN A 595 -31.74 20.41 -21.23
CA ASN A 595 -32.95 19.65 -20.94
C ASN A 595 -34.25 20.40 -21.19
N SER A 596 -34.19 21.72 -21.34
CA SER A 596 -35.33 22.53 -21.79
C SER A 596 -35.75 22.16 -23.22
N VAL A 597 -34.85 21.62 -24.03
CA VAL A 597 -35.11 21.22 -25.41
C VAL A 597 -36.05 20.01 -25.42
N SER A 598 -37.22 20.19 -26.04
CA SER A 598 -38.18 19.11 -26.26
C SER A 598 -37.60 17.97 -27.11
N SER A 599 -38.16 16.77 -26.97
CA SER A 599 -37.70 15.61 -27.76
C SER A 599 -37.77 15.88 -29.27
N CYS A 600 -38.83 16.54 -29.76
CA CYS A 600 -38.95 16.88 -31.18
C CYS A 600 -37.80 17.76 -31.67
N MET A 601 -37.47 18.83 -30.92
CA MET A 601 -36.36 19.70 -31.28
C MET A 601 -35.01 18.98 -31.13
N GLY A 602 -34.85 18.13 -30.11
CA GLY A 602 -33.68 17.28 -29.93
C GLY A 602 -33.45 16.35 -31.13
N ASP A 603 -34.51 15.69 -31.61
CA ASP A 603 -34.47 14.81 -32.78
C ASP A 603 -34.03 15.58 -34.04
N ILE A 604 -34.56 16.80 -34.24
CA ILE A 604 -34.15 17.67 -35.36
C ILE A 604 -32.64 18.00 -35.27
N ILE A 605 -32.14 18.35 -34.08
CA ILE A 605 -30.71 18.63 -33.88
C ILE A 605 -29.88 17.37 -34.18
N SER A 606 -30.28 16.22 -33.64
CA SER A 606 -29.60 14.93 -33.88
C SER A 606 -29.61 14.51 -35.36
N GLU A 607 -30.68 14.80 -36.11
CA GLU A 607 -30.72 14.58 -37.55
C GLU A 607 -29.79 15.52 -38.32
N LEU A 608 -29.70 16.79 -37.92
CA LEU A 608 -28.76 17.75 -38.51
C LEU A 608 -27.29 17.33 -38.32
N GLN A 609 -26.96 16.63 -37.23
CA GLN A 609 -25.61 16.11 -36.97
C GLN A 609 -25.21 14.94 -37.89
N GLN A 610 -26.15 14.23 -38.54
CA GLN A 610 -25.86 12.98 -39.25
C GLN A 610 -25.27 13.11 -40.66
N LYS A 611 -25.02 14.34 -41.16
CA LYS A 611 -24.35 14.76 -42.42
C LYS A 611 -24.58 14.01 -43.74
N ASP A 612 -24.44 12.68 -43.76
CA ASP A 612 -24.10 11.89 -44.97
C ASP A 612 -24.91 10.60 -45.14
N ASN A 613 -25.84 10.26 -44.23
CA ASN A 613 -26.64 9.03 -44.34
C ASN A 613 -27.73 9.06 -45.43
N PHE A 614 -27.93 10.19 -46.12
CA PHE A 614 -29.16 10.41 -46.88
C PHE A 614 -29.01 10.32 -48.40
N GLY A 615 -27.81 10.01 -48.90
CA GLY A 615 -27.56 9.84 -50.35
C GLY A 615 -27.91 11.08 -51.20
N SER A 616 -28.20 12.21 -50.54
CA SER A 616 -28.59 13.46 -51.15
C SER A 616 -27.33 14.23 -51.51
N ILE A 617 -26.55 13.65 -52.42
CA ILE A 617 -25.74 14.45 -53.33
C ILE A 617 -26.76 15.33 -54.05
N ASN A 618 -26.90 16.57 -53.60
CA ASN A 618 -27.50 17.60 -54.42
C ASN A 618 -26.74 17.52 -55.76
N PRO A 619 -27.38 17.20 -56.90
CA PRO A 619 -26.67 16.84 -58.13
C PRO A 619 -25.79 17.96 -58.70
N ASP A 620 -25.88 19.19 -58.16
CA ASP A 620 -24.97 20.33 -58.42
C ASP A 620 -23.79 20.44 -57.43
N VAL A 621 -23.69 19.56 -56.43
CA VAL A 621 -22.63 19.49 -55.40
C VAL A 621 -21.71 18.27 -55.62
N SER A 622 -21.94 17.50 -56.69
CA SER A 622 -21.12 16.35 -57.08
C SER A 622 -19.81 16.70 -57.78
N ASP A 623 -19.49 17.98 -57.97
CA ASP A 623 -18.23 18.38 -58.59
C ASP A 623 -17.09 18.21 -57.56
N PRO A 624 -16.13 17.29 -57.77
CA PRO A 624 -15.07 17.01 -56.81
C PRO A 624 -14.12 18.21 -56.76
N GLY A 625 -14.42 19.17 -55.89
CA GLY A 625 -13.63 20.39 -55.72
C GLY A 625 -14.41 21.64 -55.27
N ALA A 626 -15.74 21.62 -55.26
CA ALA A 626 -16.56 22.75 -54.83
C ALA A 626 -17.26 22.47 -53.49
N ASN A 627 -16.61 22.76 -52.35
CA ASN A 627 -17.36 22.72 -51.09
C ASN A 627 -18.39 23.88 -51.07
N HIS A 628 -19.67 23.53 -51.08
CA HIS A 628 -20.79 24.46 -51.20
C HIS A 628 -21.11 25.07 -49.82
N ILE A 629 -21.55 26.33 -49.76
CA ILE A 629 -21.87 27.01 -48.48
C ILE A 629 -22.96 26.26 -47.68
N ALA A 630 -23.86 25.54 -48.37
CA ALA A 630 -24.82 24.65 -47.71
C ALA A 630 -24.14 23.50 -46.94
N GLN A 631 -23.06 22.95 -47.48
CA GLN A 631 -22.26 21.94 -46.78
C GLN A 631 -21.57 22.56 -45.56
N ILE A 632 -21.02 23.79 -45.68
CA ILE A 632 -20.44 24.51 -44.54
C ILE A 632 -21.44 24.67 -43.40
N ILE A 633 -22.70 24.99 -43.71
CA ILE A 633 -23.78 25.16 -42.73
C ILE A 633 -24.08 23.84 -42.02
N LEU A 634 -24.10 22.71 -42.74
CA LEU A 634 -24.27 21.39 -42.15
C LEU A 634 -23.01 20.95 -41.37
N ASP A 635 -21.82 21.36 -41.83
CA ASP A 635 -20.55 21.21 -41.13
C ASP A 635 -20.46 22.07 -39.87
N MET A 636 -21.38 23.00 -39.61
CA MET A 636 -21.48 23.65 -38.28
C MET A 636 -21.95 22.68 -37.20
N PHE A 637 -22.59 21.59 -37.60
CA PHE A 637 -23.10 20.57 -36.69
C PHE A 637 -22.21 19.33 -36.65
N ASP A 638 -21.10 19.30 -37.41
CA ASP A 638 -20.07 18.26 -37.29
C ASP A 638 -18.69 18.73 -37.79
N THR A 639 -17.61 18.37 -37.08
CA THR A 639 -16.17 18.52 -37.42
C THR A 639 -15.43 19.87 -37.27
N ASP A 640 -15.88 20.86 -36.50
CA ASP A 640 -14.99 21.99 -36.14
C ASP A 640 -15.00 22.31 -34.64
N PRO A 641 -14.05 21.77 -33.84
CA PRO A 641 -13.97 21.96 -32.38
C PRO A 641 -13.54 23.39 -31.98
N THR A 642 -13.60 24.34 -32.91
CA THR A 642 -13.17 25.71 -32.66
C THR A 642 -14.20 26.53 -31.89
N TYR A 643 -15.49 26.17 -31.92
CA TYR A 643 -16.52 26.82 -31.12
C TYR A 643 -17.65 25.87 -30.73
N SER A 644 -18.11 25.95 -29.47
CA SER A 644 -19.20 25.12 -28.98
C SER A 644 -20.56 25.81 -29.16
N ILE A 645 -21.58 25.02 -29.50
CA ILE A 645 -22.97 25.49 -29.62
C ILE A 645 -23.82 24.82 -28.54
N ARG A 646 -24.63 25.63 -27.86
CA ARG A 646 -25.57 25.19 -26.84
C ARG A 646 -26.98 25.50 -27.30
N PHE A 647 -27.84 24.49 -27.32
CA PHE A 647 -29.24 24.64 -27.69
C PHE A 647 -30.13 24.71 -26.45
N TYR A 648 -31.03 25.69 -26.46
CA TYR A 648 -32.05 25.90 -25.44
C TYR A 648 -33.42 26.09 -26.08
N GLN A 649 -34.46 25.81 -25.32
CA GLN A 649 -35.84 26.15 -25.68
C GLN A 649 -36.43 27.04 -24.58
N ASN A 650 -36.70 28.32 -24.87
CA ASN A 650 -37.22 29.28 -23.90
C ASN A 650 -38.13 30.32 -24.58
N GLN A 651 -39.03 30.95 -23.80
CA GLN A 651 -39.86 32.04 -24.32
C GLN A 651 -39.01 33.28 -24.66
N LEU A 652 -39.05 33.74 -25.91
CA LEU A 652 -38.32 34.90 -26.41
C LEU A 652 -39.16 36.17 -26.51
N GLY A 653 -40.49 36.04 -26.50
CA GLY A 653 -41.42 37.15 -26.61
C GLY A 653 -41.35 37.87 -27.97
N THR A 654 -41.71 39.15 -28.00
CA THR A 654 -41.74 39.94 -29.24
C THR A 654 -40.50 40.81 -29.42
N ASN A 655 -40.12 41.08 -30.67
CA ASN A 655 -39.11 42.08 -31.01
C ASN A 655 -39.65 43.53 -30.86
N SER A 656 -38.81 44.52 -31.16
CA SER A 656 -39.15 45.95 -31.02
C SER A 656 -40.32 46.40 -31.89
N ASP A 657 -40.64 45.64 -32.94
CA ASP A 657 -41.71 45.92 -33.88
C ASP A 657 -43.01 45.17 -33.51
N GLY A 658 -43.02 44.47 -32.36
CA GLY A 658 -44.15 43.69 -31.86
C GLY A 658 -44.31 42.31 -32.50
N ASN A 659 -43.35 41.87 -33.32
CA ASN A 659 -43.38 40.55 -33.95
C ASN A 659 -42.76 39.50 -33.03
N GLU A 660 -43.37 38.32 -32.92
CA GLU A 660 -42.84 37.21 -32.15
C GLU A 660 -41.46 36.78 -32.66
N ARG A 661 -40.55 36.46 -31.75
CA ARG A 661 -39.21 35.97 -32.08
C ARG A 661 -39.26 34.46 -32.22
N ASN A 662 -38.64 33.94 -33.28
CA ASN A 662 -38.57 32.50 -33.55
C ASN A 662 -37.33 31.86 -32.91
N GLY A 663 -36.21 32.59 -32.90
CA GLY A 663 -34.95 32.15 -32.35
C GLY A 663 -34.06 33.35 -32.01
N VAL A 664 -33.02 33.10 -31.23
CA VAL A 664 -31.95 34.06 -30.98
C VAL A 664 -30.64 33.33 -30.73
N THR A 665 -29.56 33.91 -31.26
CA THR A 665 -28.20 33.48 -30.98
C THR A 665 -27.46 34.51 -30.16
N ILE A 666 -26.91 34.08 -29.02
CA ILE A 666 -26.14 34.93 -28.10
C ILE A 666 -24.74 34.35 -27.94
N LYS A 667 -23.71 35.18 -28.14
CA LYS A 667 -22.34 34.80 -27.79
C LYS A 667 -22.15 34.88 -26.28
N ASN A 668 -21.70 33.78 -25.67
CA ASN A 668 -21.45 33.69 -24.23
C ASN A 668 -20.04 33.13 -23.99
N GLY A 669 -19.06 34.03 -23.84
CA GLY A 669 -17.65 33.65 -23.80
C GLY A 669 -17.17 33.06 -25.14
N ASN A 670 -16.69 31.82 -25.10
CA ASN A 670 -16.25 31.06 -26.28
C ASN A 670 -17.37 30.23 -26.91
N ASN A 671 -18.57 30.25 -26.30
CA ASN A 671 -19.70 29.41 -26.67
C ASN A 671 -20.80 30.25 -27.32
N PHE A 672 -21.70 29.59 -28.04
CA PHE A 672 -22.88 30.22 -28.65
C PHE A 672 -24.16 29.58 -28.14
N ASP A 673 -25.04 30.40 -27.57
CA ASP A 673 -26.33 29.99 -27.06
C ASP A 673 -27.37 30.24 -28.14
N VAL A 674 -27.84 29.16 -28.76
CA VAL A 674 -28.98 29.17 -29.69
C VAL A 674 -30.23 28.84 -28.90
N THR A 675 -31.12 29.81 -28.76
CA THR A 675 -32.41 29.62 -28.09
C THR A 675 -33.53 29.66 -29.12
N VAL A 676 -34.34 28.61 -29.20
CA VAL A 676 -35.55 28.58 -30.03
C VAL A 676 -36.76 28.88 -29.15
N ASP A 677 -37.70 29.66 -29.67
CA ASP A 677 -38.88 30.07 -28.91
C ASP A 677 -39.83 28.88 -28.63
N VAL A 678 -40.36 28.82 -27.41
CA VAL A 678 -41.26 27.73 -26.98
C VAL A 678 -42.54 27.69 -27.81
N ASP A 679 -43.13 28.85 -28.13
CA ASP A 679 -44.35 28.89 -28.93
C ASP A 679 -44.08 28.39 -30.34
N LEU A 680 -42.92 28.71 -30.91
CA LEU A 680 -42.52 28.14 -32.20
C LEU A 680 -42.39 26.61 -32.14
N VAL A 681 -41.74 26.06 -31.12
CA VAL A 681 -41.60 24.60 -31.00
C VAL A 681 -42.96 23.91 -30.83
N ASN A 682 -43.90 24.56 -30.11
CA ASN A 682 -45.23 24.02 -29.84
C ASN A 682 -46.20 24.15 -31.02
N ASP A 683 -46.10 25.20 -31.81
CA ASP A 683 -47.07 25.52 -32.87
C ASP A 683 -46.54 25.32 -34.28
N GLY A 684 -45.23 25.30 -34.45
CA GLY A 684 -44.55 25.16 -35.73
C GLY A 684 -44.43 23.72 -36.23
N THR A 685 -44.14 23.63 -37.51
CA THR A 685 -43.69 22.38 -38.12
C THR A 685 -42.22 22.11 -37.81
N GLN A 686 -41.84 20.84 -37.81
CA GLN A 686 -40.45 20.39 -37.71
C GLN A 686 -39.58 21.08 -38.78
N LEU A 687 -40.13 21.28 -39.98
CA LEU A 687 -39.44 21.98 -41.07
C LEU A 687 -39.14 23.45 -40.73
N PHE A 688 -40.06 24.16 -40.09
CA PHE A 688 -39.82 25.54 -39.65
C PHE A 688 -38.81 25.62 -38.49
N ILE A 689 -38.87 24.65 -37.58
CA ILE A 689 -37.95 24.56 -36.44
C ILE A 689 -36.53 24.26 -36.92
N ALA A 690 -36.35 23.26 -37.80
CA ALA A 690 -35.07 22.94 -38.43
C ALA A 690 -34.48 24.14 -39.18
N LYS A 691 -35.30 24.84 -39.95
CA LYS A 691 -34.91 26.09 -40.62
C LYS A 691 -34.43 27.15 -39.62
N THR A 692 -35.08 27.24 -38.47
CA THR A 692 -34.73 28.22 -37.43
C THR A 692 -33.41 27.84 -36.77
N ILE A 693 -33.20 26.57 -36.44
CA ILE A 693 -31.91 26.06 -35.91
C ILE A 693 -30.77 26.34 -36.90
N ILE A 694 -30.95 26.02 -38.18
CA ILE A 694 -29.96 26.32 -39.24
C ILE A 694 -29.66 27.84 -39.32
N HIS A 695 -30.69 28.68 -39.23
CA HIS A 695 -30.56 30.13 -39.28
C HIS A 695 -29.75 30.67 -38.10
N GLU A 696 -30.07 30.23 -36.89
CA GLU A 696 -29.38 30.65 -35.67
C GLU A 696 -27.94 30.12 -35.61
N SER A 697 -27.69 28.88 -36.01
CA SER A 697 -26.31 28.36 -36.10
C SER A 697 -25.45 29.17 -37.08
N MET A 698 -26.03 29.71 -38.16
CA MET A 698 -25.33 30.63 -39.05
C MET A 698 -24.95 31.94 -38.34
N HIS A 699 -25.78 32.45 -37.43
CA HIS A 699 -25.41 33.59 -36.58
C HIS A 699 -24.23 33.27 -35.66
N ALA A 700 -24.23 32.08 -35.05
CA ALA A 700 -23.15 31.63 -34.16
C ALA A 700 -21.81 31.62 -34.92
N TYR A 701 -21.83 31.00 -36.10
CA TYR A 701 -20.69 30.90 -36.99
C TYR A 701 -20.13 32.26 -37.44
N LEU A 702 -20.99 33.17 -37.91
CA LEU A 702 -20.56 34.51 -38.32
C LEU A 702 -19.99 35.34 -37.14
N SER A 703 -20.39 35.00 -35.91
CA SER A 703 -20.01 35.72 -34.70
C SER A 703 -18.72 35.21 -34.06
N TYR A 704 -18.41 33.91 -34.17
CA TYR A 704 -17.17 33.29 -33.67
C TYR A 704 -15.91 34.04 -34.13
N ASN A 705 -15.91 34.35 -35.41
CA ASN A 705 -14.73 34.72 -36.15
C ASN A 705 -14.41 36.23 -36.09
N ASN A 706 -15.35 37.08 -35.65
CA ASN A 706 -15.07 38.50 -35.39
C ASN A 706 -14.17 38.75 -34.15
N TYR A 707 -13.87 37.71 -33.36
CA TYR A 707 -13.17 37.83 -32.09
C TYR A 707 -11.76 37.18 -32.09
N TYR A 708 -11.54 36.14 -32.89
CA TYR A 708 -10.26 35.44 -32.98
C TYR A 708 -9.53 35.83 -34.27
N ASN A 709 -8.48 36.63 -34.11
CA ASN A 709 -7.69 37.21 -35.20
C ASN A 709 -6.64 36.21 -35.70
N THR A 710 -7.05 35.00 -36.10
CA THR A 710 -6.12 33.93 -36.47
C THR A 710 -5.66 34.08 -37.91
N GLN A 711 -4.37 34.39 -38.10
CA GLN A 711 -3.75 34.67 -39.40
C GLN A 711 -3.35 33.44 -40.21
N ASP A 712 -3.47 32.21 -39.67
CA ASP A 712 -2.96 31.00 -40.31
C ASP A 712 -4.05 30.10 -40.92
N GLY A 713 -3.94 29.83 -42.23
CA GLY A 713 -4.27 28.52 -42.83
C GLY A 713 -5.70 28.20 -43.31
N ALA A 714 -5.95 28.43 -44.61
CA ALA A 714 -6.72 27.57 -45.56
C ALA A 714 -8.10 26.94 -45.22
N SER A 715 -8.79 27.24 -44.12
CA SER A 715 -10.15 26.70 -43.94
C SER A 715 -11.19 27.49 -44.73
N MET A 716 -12.17 26.79 -45.32
CA MET A 716 -13.30 27.41 -46.01
C MET A 716 -14.10 28.33 -45.06
N VAL A 717 -14.00 28.07 -43.75
CA VAL A 717 -14.60 28.88 -42.70
C VAL A 717 -14.08 30.31 -42.68
N MET A 718 -12.76 30.47 -42.83
CA MET A 718 -12.16 31.80 -43.00
C MET A 718 -12.58 32.46 -44.33
N GLY A 719 -12.87 31.67 -45.37
CA GLY A 719 -13.34 32.17 -46.66
C GLY A 719 -14.69 32.89 -46.55
N LEU A 720 -15.68 32.22 -45.94
CA LEU A 720 -17.02 32.79 -45.75
C LEU A 720 -17.00 34.01 -44.82
N GLN A 721 -16.15 33.99 -43.79
CA GLN A 721 -15.92 35.13 -42.93
C GLN A 721 -15.27 36.31 -43.66
N ARG A 722 -14.24 36.09 -44.48
CA ARG A 722 -13.62 37.18 -45.27
C ARG A 722 -14.64 37.83 -46.18
N LEU A 723 -15.55 37.03 -46.75
CA LEU A 723 -16.69 37.56 -47.52
C LEU A 723 -17.63 38.37 -46.64
N TYR A 724 -17.95 37.93 -45.42
CA TYR A 724 -18.76 38.70 -44.47
C TYR A 724 -18.10 40.01 -44.05
N GLN A 725 -16.81 40.00 -43.71
CA GLN A 725 -16.05 41.19 -43.35
C GLN A 725 -16.01 42.20 -44.51
N LYS A 726 -15.69 41.72 -45.73
CA LYS A 726 -15.72 42.54 -46.94
C LYS A 726 -17.12 43.09 -47.22
N TYR A 727 -18.16 42.29 -47.01
CA TYR A 727 -19.55 42.75 -47.13
C TYR A 727 -19.85 43.86 -46.13
N ARG A 728 -19.44 43.72 -44.86
CA ARG A 728 -19.60 44.73 -43.82
C ARG A 728 -18.85 46.03 -44.14
N GLU A 729 -17.60 45.92 -44.58
CA GLU A 729 -16.77 47.06 -45.00
C GLU A 729 -17.38 47.83 -46.17
N ASN A 730 -17.99 47.13 -47.13
CA ASN A 730 -18.70 47.74 -48.26
C ASN A 730 -20.07 48.35 -47.87
N ASN A 731 -20.56 48.11 -46.65
CA ASN A 731 -21.86 48.58 -46.17
C ASN A 731 -21.76 49.25 -44.78
N PRO A 732 -20.93 50.32 -44.60
CA PRO A 732 -20.54 50.86 -43.30
C PRO A 732 -21.64 51.58 -42.50
N GLY A 733 -22.88 51.63 -42.98
CA GLY A 733 -24.01 52.33 -42.35
C GLY A 733 -25.03 51.46 -41.60
N SER A 734 -24.81 50.14 -41.53
CA SER A 734 -25.78 49.19 -40.96
C SER A 734 -25.34 48.68 -39.59
N VAL A 735 -26.20 48.79 -38.58
CA VAL A 735 -25.94 48.34 -37.19
C VAL A 735 -25.81 46.80 -37.16
N GLY A 736 -24.91 46.25 -36.35
CA GLY A 736 -24.32 44.90 -36.49
C GLY A 736 -25.23 43.67 -36.68
N GLN A 737 -26.50 43.68 -36.31
CA GLN A 737 -27.44 42.59 -36.63
C GLN A 737 -28.02 42.69 -38.05
N LEU A 738 -28.30 43.92 -38.51
CA LEU A 738 -28.77 44.18 -39.88
C LEU A 738 -27.72 43.78 -40.93
N THR A 739 -26.43 43.83 -40.59
CA THR A 739 -25.36 43.37 -41.50
C THR A 739 -25.31 41.86 -41.62
N GLN A 740 -25.59 41.10 -40.53
CA GLN A 740 -25.64 39.64 -40.59
C GLN A 740 -26.82 39.17 -41.44
N HIS A 741 -28.03 39.68 -41.19
CA HIS A 741 -29.20 39.35 -42.03
C HIS A 741 -29.01 39.81 -43.48
N GLY A 742 -28.39 40.97 -43.71
CA GLY A 742 -28.06 41.46 -45.06
C GLY A 742 -27.13 40.51 -45.81
N PHE A 743 -26.12 39.97 -45.12
CA PHE A 743 -25.20 38.99 -45.68
C PHE A 743 -25.87 37.63 -45.92
N MET A 744 -26.58 37.09 -44.93
CA MET A 744 -27.32 35.82 -45.05
C MET A 744 -28.37 35.86 -46.16
N GLY A 745 -28.97 37.03 -46.41
CA GLY A 745 -29.87 37.27 -47.54
C GLY A 745 -29.24 37.01 -48.92
N GLN A 746 -27.90 37.08 -49.05
CA GLN A 746 -27.19 36.71 -50.28
C GLN A 746 -27.06 35.20 -50.46
N TYR A 747 -27.30 34.42 -49.40
CA TYR A 747 -27.08 32.97 -49.35
C TYR A 747 -28.35 32.19 -48.99
N VAL A 748 -29.53 32.76 -49.26
CA VAL A 748 -30.82 32.10 -49.01
C VAL A 748 -30.92 30.75 -49.72
N GLU A 749 -30.34 30.62 -50.91
CA GLU A 749 -30.30 29.33 -51.60
C GLU A 749 -29.43 28.30 -50.87
N ALA A 750 -28.34 28.71 -50.23
CA ALA A 750 -27.51 27.80 -49.44
C ALA A 750 -28.25 27.34 -48.17
N LEU A 751 -28.93 28.27 -47.48
CA LEU A 751 -29.81 27.93 -46.35
C LEU A 751 -30.91 26.94 -46.77
N ALA A 752 -31.53 27.19 -47.93
CA ALA A 752 -32.59 26.34 -48.48
C ALA A 752 -32.10 24.95 -48.86
N ARG A 753 -30.91 24.84 -49.46
CA ARG A 753 -30.30 23.54 -49.78
C ARG A 753 -29.93 22.75 -48.52
N SER A 754 -29.45 23.43 -47.46
CA SER A 754 -29.17 22.79 -46.16
C SER A 754 -30.44 22.21 -45.55
N LEU A 755 -31.52 23.00 -45.57
CA LEU A 755 -32.84 22.56 -45.10
C LEU A 755 -33.44 21.43 -45.95
N ALA A 756 -33.26 21.49 -47.27
CA ALA A 756 -33.72 20.46 -48.19
C ALA A 756 -33.03 19.11 -47.94
N VAL A 757 -31.73 19.13 -47.65
CA VAL A 757 -30.96 17.92 -47.30
C VAL A 757 -31.50 17.30 -46.02
N TRP A 758 -31.74 18.11 -44.98
CA TRP A 758 -32.33 17.65 -43.72
C TRP A 758 -33.72 17.03 -43.94
N ASP A 759 -34.59 17.67 -44.74
CA ASP A 759 -35.94 17.15 -45.04
C ASP A 759 -35.98 16.15 -46.21
N PHE A 760 -34.84 15.56 -46.61
CA PHE A 760 -34.76 14.55 -47.67
C PHE A 760 -35.37 14.98 -49.01
N ASN A 761 -35.33 16.28 -49.33
CA ASN A 761 -35.92 16.90 -50.51
C ASN A 761 -37.39 16.53 -50.73
N LYS A 762 -38.19 16.34 -49.67
CA LYS A 762 -39.64 16.07 -49.79
C LYS A 762 -40.40 17.19 -50.50
N GLN A 763 -39.88 18.42 -50.46
CA GLN A 763 -40.45 19.61 -51.12
C GLN A 763 -39.54 20.12 -52.26
N PRO A 764 -40.09 20.87 -53.23
CA PRO A 764 -39.25 21.51 -54.25
C PRO A 764 -38.35 22.60 -53.65
N LEU A 765 -37.14 22.78 -54.20
CA LEU A 765 -36.15 23.75 -53.70
C LEU A 765 -36.71 25.19 -53.56
N GLU A 766 -37.58 25.62 -54.46
CA GLU A 766 -38.22 26.94 -54.38
C GLU A 766 -39.10 27.10 -53.13
N TYR A 767 -39.66 26.01 -52.59
CA TYR A 767 -40.37 26.04 -51.32
C TYR A 767 -39.42 26.31 -50.15
N TYR A 768 -38.31 25.57 -50.07
CA TYR A 768 -37.28 25.78 -49.06
C TYR A 768 -36.67 27.19 -49.17
N LYS A 769 -36.42 27.70 -50.39
CA LYS A 769 -35.94 29.09 -50.60
C LYS A 769 -36.91 30.13 -50.04
N LYS A 770 -38.22 29.96 -50.30
CA LYS A 770 -39.25 30.83 -49.72
C LYS A 770 -39.27 30.75 -48.20
N LEU A 771 -39.08 29.57 -47.63
CA LEU A 771 -39.02 29.38 -46.18
C LEU A 771 -37.76 29.98 -45.53
N SER A 772 -36.60 29.85 -46.18
CA SER A 772 -35.32 30.37 -45.71
C SER A 772 -35.24 31.90 -45.66
N TRP A 773 -36.18 32.61 -46.31
CA TRP A 773 -36.34 34.06 -46.13
C TRP A 773 -36.91 34.46 -44.77
N GLY A 774 -37.51 33.54 -44.01
CA GLY A 774 -38.05 33.85 -42.68
C GLY A 774 -36.95 34.36 -41.75
N GLY A 775 -37.18 35.47 -41.05
CA GLY A 775 -36.19 36.16 -40.23
C GLY A 775 -35.24 37.10 -41.01
N LEU A 776 -35.26 37.06 -42.35
CA LEU A 776 -34.45 37.92 -43.23
C LEU A 776 -35.28 39.03 -43.90
N GLU A 777 -36.51 39.26 -43.46
CA GLU A 777 -37.47 40.18 -44.07
C GLU A 777 -36.97 41.63 -44.07
N THR A 778 -36.12 41.99 -43.12
CA THR A 778 -35.54 43.33 -43.00
C THR A 778 -34.29 43.53 -43.87
N SER A 779 -33.78 42.47 -44.51
CA SER A 779 -32.61 42.54 -45.38
C SER A 779 -32.91 43.28 -46.69
N SER A 780 -31.90 43.97 -47.24
CA SER A 780 -32.03 44.65 -48.54
C SER A 780 -32.34 43.68 -49.68
N ALA A 781 -31.82 42.44 -49.61
CA ALA A 781 -32.07 41.39 -50.58
C ALA A 781 -33.55 40.98 -50.61
N TYR A 782 -34.16 40.79 -49.44
CA TYR A 782 -35.61 40.54 -49.35
C TYR A 782 -36.40 41.75 -49.85
N GLN A 783 -35.98 42.96 -49.48
CA GLN A 783 -36.69 44.18 -49.86
C GLN A 783 -36.69 44.44 -51.38
N ALA A 784 -35.71 43.91 -52.11
CA ALA A 784 -35.64 43.99 -53.57
C ALA A 784 -36.62 43.04 -54.30
N LEU A 785 -37.20 42.05 -53.61
CA LEU A 785 -38.17 41.12 -54.20
C LEU A 785 -39.48 41.84 -54.59
N SER A 786 -40.20 41.28 -55.56
CA SER A 786 -41.49 41.83 -55.96
C SER A 786 -42.53 41.68 -54.83
N GLN A 787 -43.52 42.57 -54.80
CA GLN A 787 -44.59 42.49 -53.80
C GLN A 787 -45.43 41.20 -53.92
N SER A 788 -45.45 40.56 -55.09
CA SER A 788 -46.10 39.26 -55.26
C SER A 788 -45.31 38.15 -54.55
N GLU A 789 -44.00 38.10 -54.77
CA GLU A 789 -43.11 37.12 -54.13
C GLU A 789 -43.07 37.30 -52.62
N LYS A 790 -42.95 38.53 -52.11
CA LYS A 790 -42.99 38.82 -50.66
C LYS A 790 -44.25 38.25 -50.01
N ARG A 791 -45.42 38.45 -50.63
CA ARG A 791 -46.69 37.90 -50.11
C ARG A 791 -46.72 36.38 -50.10
N GLU A 792 -46.21 35.75 -51.16
CA GLU A 792 -46.13 34.30 -51.22
C GLU A 792 -45.20 33.72 -50.13
N ILE A 793 -44.03 34.35 -49.94
CA ILE A 793 -43.08 34.01 -48.89
C ILE A 793 -43.72 34.11 -47.51
N GLN A 794 -44.39 35.24 -47.20
CA GLN A 794 -45.05 35.44 -45.91
C GLN A 794 -46.16 34.41 -45.66
N ASN A 795 -46.93 34.05 -46.68
CA ASN A 795 -47.95 33.00 -46.55
C ASN A 795 -47.34 31.65 -46.22
N ILE A 796 -46.23 31.26 -46.87
CA ILE A 796 -45.53 30.00 -46.59
C ILE A 796 -44.96 30.00 -45.18
N ILE A 797 -44.27 31.08 -44.78
CA ILE A 797 -43.70 31.25 -43.45
C ILE A 797 -44.79 31.11 -42.38
N GLN A 798 -45.92 31.81 -42.53
CA GLN A 798 -46.99 31.76 -41.55
C GLN A 798 -47.64 30.37 -41.47
N ASN A 799 -47.81 29.69 -42.61
CA ASN A 799 -48.39 28.36 -42.62
C ASN A 799 -47.52 27.36 -41.87
N GLU A 800 -46.21 27.36 -42.12
CA GLU A 800 -45.25 26.46 -41.46
C GLU A 800 -45.03 26.82 -39.98
N ARG A 801 -45.00 28.11 -39.64
CA ARG A 801 -44.84 28.59 -38.26
C ARG A 801 -46.00 28.21 -37.35
N GLU A 802 -47.22 28.19 -37.86
CA GLU A 802 -48.44 27.90 -37.09
C GLU A 802 -49.02 26.52 -37.42
N ALA A 803 -48.25 25.67 -38.12
CA ALA A 803 -48.65 24.35 -38.61
C ALA A 803 -50.08 24.32 -39.22
N LYS A 804 -50.40 25.32 -40.04
CA LYS A 804 -51.70 25.41 -40.72
C LYS A 804 -51.87 24.26 -41.70
N SER A 805 -53.11 23.99 -42.11
CA SER A 805 -53.42 22.94 -43.10
C SER A 805 -52.74 23.08 -44.46
N ALA A 806 -52.20 24.27 -44.77
CA ALA A 806 -51.44 24.55 -45.98
C ALA A 806 -49.91 24.39 -45.82
N ALA A 807 -49.44 24.11 -44.60
CA ALA A 807 -48.05 23.73 -44.34
C ALA A 807 -47.71 22.41 -45.02
N LYS A 808 -46.42 22.23 -45.30
CA LYS A 808 -45.85 21.02 -45.91
C LYS A 808 -45.02 20.21 -44.92
N GLY A 809 -44.47 20.85 -43.88
CA GLY A 809 -43.87 20.16 -42.75
C GLY A 809 -44.91 19.54 -41.81
N ASP A 810 -44.46 18.55 -41.04
CA ASP A 810 -45.26 17.95 -39.98
C ASP A 810 -45.12 18.75 -38.68
N LYS A 811 -46.20 18.90 -37.91
CA LYS A 811 -46.16 19.56 -36.59
C LYS A 811 -45.30 18.75 -35.61
N CYS A 812 -44.56 19.42 -34.71
CA CYS A 812 -43.97 18.71 -33.57
C CYS A 812 -45.08 18.06 -32.71
N PRO A 813 -44.96 16.77 -32.35
CA PRO A 813 -46.00 16.02 -31.65
C PRO A 813 -46.19 16.42 -30.19
#